data_AF-A0A1M6W342-F1
#
_entry.id   AF-A0A1M6W342-F1
#
_cell.length_a   1.000
_cell.length_b   1.000
_cell.length_c   1.000
_cell.angle_alpha   90.00
_cell.angle_beta   90.00
_cell.angle_gamma   90.00
#
_symmetry.space_group_name_H-M   'P 1'
#
loop_
_entity.id
_entity.type
_entity.pdbx_description
1 polymer ?
#
loop_
_entity_poly.entity_id
_entity_poly.type
_entity_poly.pdbx_seq_one_letter_code
_entity_poly.pdbx_strand_id
1 'polypeptide(L)'
;MKKLDEIINDRVLVLDGAMGTMIGAVLGKVGNSDELNLTRPEIVSEIHRKYLAAGADIISTNTFSSQRISQADYNLQDKAWEMACRGAKLAREEADKFSKEEKPRFVAGSIGPTNKTLSMSPDVSNPAMRDITYDELLEAYMEQADGLMEGGVDALLIETIFDTLNAKCAIDACNRVMLKRNQELPIMLSVTVSDLAGRTLSGQTLDAFLASVSTYKIFSIGLNCSFGATQMKPFIRELAQKAPYYISCYPNAGLPNALGLYDETAESMAPKMGELVDEGIVNIIGGCCGTTDEFIRLYQPLVEGKKPHQIAEKPKTMWLSGLELLAPLENTFTNVGERCNVAGSRKFLRLIKEKKYNEALSIARKQVSDGALVIDVNMDDGLLDAKQEMATFLNMIAAEPDIAKVPVMIDSSNWDVIQAGLKCVQGKSIVNSISLKEGEQKFVEHAEDVMRYGAAVVVMCFDEEGQATTYERRIEIAQRAYKILTEKVGMNPRDIIFDPNVLAIATGMEEHDAYALDFIRATEWIHHNLPGAHVSGGVSNLSFSFRGNNYIREAMHAVFLYHAIQVGMDFGIVNPSTKVTYADIPAEELKVIEDVVLNRRKGASEDLIELAGKILAEELAKKEAGAVSGSTTSETDDRSKSPVEERLAQALIKGDSTFLEDDLKEALGNFPHAVDIIEGPLMAGMNKVGTLFGEGKMFLPQVVKTARTMKQAVDILQPYIEAEKTESTTSAGKVLLATVKGDVHDIGKNIVSVVMACNGYDVIDMGVMVPADQIVRKAKEENVDMIGLSGLITPSLEEMVNVAEELKKAGMDLPIMIGGATTSELHVALKIAPVYGGPVVWMKDASQNALVAQKLMADKEAVEHELDEKYDILREEYKQEQTKIVSLEEARKNKPKYEE
;
A
#
# COMPACT_ATOMS: atom_id res chain seq x y z
N MET A 1 -7.13 34.47 20.73
CA MET A 1 -8.02 33.29 20.65
C MET A 1 -7.17 32.06 20.91
N LYS A 2 -7.73 31.05 21.60
CA LYS A 2 -7.05 29.76 21.79
C LYS A 2 -6.74 29.10 20.45
N LYS A 3 -5.61 28.42 20.36
CA LYS A 3 -5.19 27.69 19.15
C LYS A 3 -5.81 26.28 19.11
N LEU A 4 -5.76 25.62 17.94
CA LEU A 4 -6.35 24.29 17.74
C LEU A 4 -5.74 23.23 18.67
N ASP A 5 -4.42 23.27 18.87
CA ASP A 5 -3.63 22.39 19.74
C ASP A 5 -3.97 22.54 21.23
N GLU A 6 -4.42 23.72 21.65
CA GLU A 6 -4.89 23.95 23.02
C GLU A 6 -6.29 23.36 23.23
N ILE A 7 -7.21 23.56 22.27
CA ILE A 7 -8.63 23.24 22.47
C ILE A 7 -8.91 21.74 22.35
N ILE A 8 -8.17 21.03 21.49
CA ILE A 8 -8.39 19.59 21.28
C ILE A 8 -8.16 18.75 22.56
N ASN A 9 -7.40 19.29 23.51
CA ASN A 9 -7.19 18.70 24.83
C ASN A 9 -8.37 18.93 25.79
N ASP A 10 -9.12 20.02 25.59
CA ASP A 10 -10.19 20.46 26.48
C ASP A 10 -11.54 19.81 26.10
N ARG A 11 -11.79 19.55 24.81
CA ARG A 11 -13.06 19.02 24.30
C ARG A 11 -12.93 18.31 22.96
N VAL A 12 -13.91 17.47 22.64
CA VAL A 12 -14.08 16.90 21.29
C VAL A 12 -14.52 17.99 20.32
N LEU A 13 -13.90 18.03 19.15
CA LEU A 13 -14.18 18.99 18.07
C LEU A 13 -15.07 18.38 16.99
N VAL A 14 -15.88 19.22 16.34
CA VAL A 14 -16.73 18.82 15.22
C VAL A 14 -16.16 19.37 13.90
N LEU A 15 -15.75 18.47 13.01
CA LEU A 15 -15.45 18.75 11.60
C LEU A 15 -16.77 18.84 10.80
N ASP A 16 -16.74 19.50 9.65
CA ASP A 16 -17.88 19.60 8.74
C ASP A 16 -18.22 18.28 8.03
N GLY A 17 -19.18 18.36 7.11
CA GLY A 17 -19.66 17.24 6.28
C GLY A 17 -19.19 17.36 4.82
N ALA A 18 -19.81 16.58 3.92
CA ALA A 18 -19.39 16.54 2.52
C ALA A 18 -19.72 17.80 1.69
N MET A 19 -18.66 18.51 1.28
CA MET A 19 -18.73 19.59 0.28
C MET A 19 -19.38 19.14 -1.03
N GLY A 20 -18.94 18.01 -1.60
CA GLY A 20 -19.47 17.48 -2.86
C GLY A 20 -20.96 17.15 -2.82
N THR A 21 -21.46 16.59 -1.70
CA THR A 21 -22.89 16.30 -1.50
C THR A 21 -23.71 17.59 -1.47
N MET A 22 -23.24 18.62 -0.77
CA MET A 22 -23.93 19.92 -0.70
C MET A 22 -23.93 20.65 -2.05
N ILE A 23 -22.84 20.58 -2.82
CA ILE A 23 -22.77 21.12 -4.19
C ILE A 23 -23.76 20.40 -5.10
N GLY A 24 -23.79 19.07 -5.06
CA GLY A 24 -24.71 18.26 -5.87
C GLY A 24 -26.18 18.58 -5.59
N ALA A 25 -26.55 18.84 -4.34
CA ALA A 25 -27.90 19.24 -3.96
C ALA A 25 -28.31 20.61 -4.55
N VAL A 26 -27.36 21.53 -4.76
CA VAL A 26 -27.62 22.86 -5.32
C VAL A 26 -27.62 22.84 -6.85
N LEU A 27 -26.67 22.12 -7.47
CA LEU A 27 -26.45 22.15 -8.92
C LEU A 27 -27.10 20.99 -9.68
N GLY A 28 -27.61 19.97 -8.99
CA GLY A 28 -28.21 18.76 -9.57
C GLY A 28 -27.19 17.77 -10.18
N LYS A 29 -25.91 18.15 -10.28
CA LYS A 29 -24.81 17.29 -10.73
C LYS A 29 -23.49 17.74 -10.10
N VAL A 30 -22.58 16.79 -9.93
CA VAL A 30 -21.22 17.04 -9.42
C VAL A 30 -20.24 16.92 -10.58
N GLY A 31 -19.50 17.99 -10.86
CA GLY A 31 -18.39 18.02 -11.82
C GLY A 31 -17.08 18.32 -11.09
N ASN A 32 -16.21 19.17 -11.68
CA ASN A 32 -15.05 19.70 -10.97
C ASN A 32 -15.49 20.66 -9.85
N SER A 33 -15.56 20.17 -8.62
CA SER A 33 -16.06 20.95 -7.48
C SER A 33 -15.10 22.07 -7.09
N ASP A 34 -13.79 21.82 -7.19
CA ASP A 34 -12.72 22.78 -6.88
C ASP A 34 -12.78 24.04 -7.76
N GLU A 35 -13.19 23.92 -9.03
CA GLU A 35 -13.35 25.05 -9.95
C GLU A 35 -14.38 26.07 -9.46
N LEU A 36 -15.36 25.64 -8.65
CA LEU A 36 -16.37 26.52 -8.07
C LEU A 36 -15.77 27.57 -7.14
N ASN A 37 -14.56 27.35 -6.61
CA ASN A 37 -13.83 28.38 -5.87
C ASN A 37 -13.62 29.65 -6.70
N LEU A 38 -13.43 29.50 -8.02
CA LEU A 38 -13.21 30.60 -8.95
C LEU A 38 -14.50 31.05 -9.62
N THR A 39 -15.34 30.10 -10.04
CA THR A 39 -16.49 30.37 -10.92
C THR A 39 -17.79 30.65 -10.18
N ARG A 40 -17.97 30.07 -8.98
CA ARG A 40 -19.19 30.17 -8.15
C ARG A 40 -18.84 30.29 -6.65
N PRO A 41 -17.98 31.24 -6.24
CA PRO A 41 -17.51 31.37 -4.87
C PRO A 41 -18.64 31.59 -3.85
N GLU A 42 -19.78 32.14 -4.29
CA GLU A 42 -20.98 32.34 -3.48
C GLU A 42 -21.58 31.03 -2.98
N ILE A 43 -21.57 29.97 -3.80
CA ILE A 43 -22.12 28.65 -3.44
C ILE A 43 -21.23 28.01 -2.38
N VAL A 44 -19.91 28.03 -2.59
CA VAL A 44 -18.92 27.46 -1.66
C VAL A 44 -19.00 28.17 -0.29
N SER A 45 -19.09 29.50 -0.30
CA SER A 45 -19.24 30.30 0.94
C SER A 45 -20.56 29.98 1.67
N GLU A 46 -21.66 29.80 0.94
CA GLU A 46 -22.94 29.43 1.54
C GLU A 46 -22.87 28.06 2.23
N ILE A 47 -22.18 27.08 1.63
CA ILE A 47 -22.02 25.75 2.20
C ILE A 47 -21.20 25.82 3.49
N HIS A 48 -20.05 26.52 3.50
CA HIS A 48 -19.29 26.73 4.73
C HIS A 48 -20.14 27.39 5.83
N ARG A 49 -20.94 28.40 5.47
CA ARG A 49 -21.85 29.06 6.40
C ARG A 49 -22.87 28.11 7.00
N LYS A 50 -23.44 27.18 6.22
CA LYS A 50 -24.39 26.17 6.71
C LYS A 50 -23.74 25.26 7.75
N TYR A 51 -22.53 24.76 7.50
CA TYR A 51 -21.82 23.92 8.48
C TYR A 51 -21.41 24.68 9.74
N LEU A 52 -20.91 25.91 9.61
CA LEU A 52 -20.56 26.76 10.74
C LEU A 52 -21.78 27.10 11.61
N ALA A 53 -22.93 27.38 10.97
CA ALA A 53 -24.20 27.62 11.65
C ALA A 53 -24.76 26.35 12.31
N ALA A 54 -24.53 25.17 11.73
CA ALA A 54 -24.90 23.89 12.32
C ALA A 54 -24.07 23.54 13.56
N GLY A 55 -22.86 24.09 13.68
CA GLY A 55 -22.06 23.99 14.90
C GLY A 55 -20.60 23.67 14.69
N ALA A 56 -20.18 23.33 13.46
CA ALA A 56 -18.83 22.91 13.12
C ALA A 56 -17.76 23.81 13.75
N ASP A 57 -16.75 23.18 14.33
CA ASP A 57 -15.56 23.84 14.89
C ASP A 57 -14.45 23.98 13.84
N ILE A 58 -14.35 22.98 12.97
CA ILE A 58 -13.40 22.92 11.86
C ILE A 58 -14.21 22.79 10.58
N ILE A 59 -13.87 23.59 9.55
CA ILE A 59 -14.39 23.40 8.19
C ILE A 59 -13.24 23.02 7.25
N SER A 60 -13.49 22.08 6.35
CA SER A 60 -12.54 21.68 5.31
C SER A 60 -12.67 22.62 4.10
N THR A 61 -11.56 22.97 3.47
CA THR A 61 -11.58 23.77 2.23
C THR A 61 -12.12 22.96 1.06
N ASN A 62 -12.79 23.60 0.10
CA ASN A 62 -13.21 22.97 -1.16
C ASN A 62 -12.00 22.79 -2.11
N THR A 63 -11.02 21.96 -1.72
CA THR A 63 -9.73 21.87 -2.43
C THR A 63 -9.23 20.44 -2.57
N PHE A 64 -10.10 19.44 -2.40
CA PHE A 64 -9.75 18.03 -2.39
C PHE A 64 -8.90 17.63 -3.62
N SER A 65 -9.22 18.18 -4.80
CA SER A 65 -8.56 17.87 -6.08
C SER A 65 -7.80 19.07 -6.67
N SER A 66 -7.44 20.07 -5.87
CA SER A 66 -6.75 21.29 -6.31
C SER A 66 -5.25 21.07 -6.55
N GLN A 67 -4.86 19.90 -7.06
CA GLN A 67 -3.50 19.60 -7.54
C GLN A 67 -3.47 19.56 -9.07
N ARG A 68 -2.35 19.96 -9.68
CA ARG A 68 -2.15 19.90 -11.14
C ARG A 68 -2.45 18.55 -11.77
N ILE A 69 -2.18 17.47 -11.05
CA ILE A 69 -2.40 16.09 -11.50
C ILE A 69 -3.91 15.85 -11.70
N SER A 70 -4.73 16.09 -10.68
CA SER A 70 -6.18 15.93 -10.78
C SER A 70 -6.82 16.95 -11.70
N GLN A 71 -6.33 18.19 -11.73
CA GLN A 71 -6.84 19.22 -12.62
C GLN A 71 -6.47 18.97 -14.09
N ALA A 72 -5.56 18.04 -14.40
CA ALA A 72 -5.25 17.65 -15.77
C ALA A 72 -6.44 17.00 -16.49
N ASP A 73 -7.27 16.25 -15.76
CA ASP A 73 -8.49 15.62 -16.31
C ASP A 73 -9.49 16.67 -16.84
N TYR A 74 -9.39 17.91 -16.36
CA TYR A 74 -10.22 19.05 -16.75
C TYR A 74 -9.49 20.08 -17.62
N ASN A 75 -8.22 19.86 -17.97
CA ASN A 75 -7.34 20.86 -18.62
C ASN A 75 -7.19 22.17 -17.83
N LEU A 76 -7.13 22.07 -16.49
CA LEU A 76 -7.03 23.21 -15.57
C LEU A 76 -5.77 23.16 -14.70
N GLN A 77 -4.71 22.49 -15.15
CA GLN A 77 -3.45 22.36 -14.42
C GLN A 77 -2.93 23.72 -13.94
N ASP A 78 -2.90 24.71 -14.83
CA ASP A 78 -2.38 26.06 -14.53
C ASP A 78 -3.23 26.86 -13.53
N LYS A 79 -4.35 26.30 -13.08
CA LYS A 79 -5.28 26.90 -12.12
C LYS A 79 -5.25 26.23 -10.75
N ALA A 80 -4.51 25.14 -10.56
CA ALA A 80 -4.47 24.38 -9.31
C ALA A 80 -4.12 25.25 -8.09
N TRP A 81 -3.02 26.02 -8.15
CA TRP A 81 -2.64 26.94 -7.07
C TRP A 81 -3.72 28.00 -6.80
N GLU A 82 -4.29 28.59 -7.85
CA GLU A 82 -5.32 29.63 -7.75
C GLU A 82 -6.60 29.08 -7.08
N MET A 83 -7.02 27.87 -7.45
CA MET A 83 -8.14 27.17 -6.84
C MET A 83 -7.88 26.87 -5.36
N ALA A 84 -6.70 26.35 -5.02
CA ALA A 84 -6.31 26.05 -3.64
C ALA A 84 -6.33 27.32 -2.77
N CYS A 85 -5.68 28.39 -3.24
CA CYS A 85 -5.63 29.67 -2.54
C CYS A 85 -7.02 30.29 -2.37
N ARG A 86 -7.84 30.29 -3.43
CA ARG A 86 -9.18 30.88 -3.36
C ARG A 86 -10.10 30.07 -2.45
N GLY A 87 -10.09 28.74 -2.54
CA GLY A 87 -10.86 27.86 -1.67
C GLY A 87 -10.53 28.08 -0.18
N ALA A 88 -9.24 28.18 0.15
CA ALA A 88 -8.80 28.51 1.51
C ALA A 88 -9.27 29.91 1.97
N LYS A 89 -9.19 30.94 1.11
CA LYS A 89 -9.69 32.28 1.45
C LYS A 89 -11.18 32.31 1.73
N LEU A 90 -11.99 31.61 0.93
CA LEU A 90 -13.44 31.53 1.13
C LEU A 90 -13.78 30.89 2.48
N ALA A 91 -13.11 29.78 2.82
CA ALA A 91 -13.29 29.14 4.11
C ALA A 91 -12.84 30.04 5.27
N ARG A 92 -11.67 30.70 5.16
CA ARG A 92 -11.15 31.64 6.17
C ARG A 92 -12.10 32.81 6.42
N GLU A 93 -12.59 33.44 5.35
CA GLU A 93 -13.53 34.55 5.42
C GLU A 93 -14.82 34.17 6.17
N GLU A 94 -15.39 32.98 5.93
CA GLU A 94 -16.59 32.54 6.65
C GLU A 94 -16.26 32.07 8.08
N ALA A 95 -15.14 31.38 8.30
CA ALA A 95 -14.69 30.99 9.63
C ALA A 95 -14.48 32.22 10.55
N ASP A 96 -13.86 33.28 10.04
CA ASP A 96 -13.66 34.54 10.79
C ASP A 96 -14.98 35.20 11.20
N LYS A 97 -15.99 35.19 10.32
CA LYS A 97 -17.32 35.74 10.62
C LYS A 97 -18.04 35.00 11.75
N PHE A 98 -17.79 33.70 11.89
CA PHE A 98 -18.41 32.85 12.91
C PHE A 98 -17.55 32.67 14.17
N SER A 99 -16.26 33.04 14.10
CA SER A 99 -15.31 32.91 15.19
C SER A 99 -15.66 33.80 16.37
N LYS A 100 -15.68 33.23 17.57
CA LYS A 100 -15.82 33.94 18.85
C LYS A 100 -14.69 33.57 19.78
N GLU A 101 -14.40 34.39 20.78
CA GLU A 101 -13.31 34.13 21.74
C GLU A 101 -13.50 32.80 22.47
N GLU A 102 -14.75 32.47 22.84
CA GLU A 102 -15.11 31.22 23.54
C GLU A 102 -15.22 30.03 22.60
N LYS A 103 -15.44 30.26 21.30
CA LYS A 103 -15.63 29.20 20.30
C LYS A 103 -14.98 29.61 18.96
N PRO A 104 -13.64 29.55 18.87
CA PRO A 104 -12.94 29.78 17.62
C PRO A 104 -13.39 28.81 16.52
N ARG A 105 -13.24 29.24 15.27
CA ARG A 105 -13.47 28.46 14.06
C ARG A 105 -12.18 28.31 13.28
N PHE A 106 -11.91 27.07 12.88
CA PHE A 106 -10.68 26.68 12.23
C PHE A 106 -10.94 26.22 10.80
N VAL A 107 -9.95 26.44 9.94
CA VAL A 107 -9.96 26.00 8.54
C VAL A 107 -8.91 24.92 8.34
N ALA A 108 -9.35 23.74 7.89
CA ALA A 108 -8.46 22.66 7.48
C ALA A 108 -8.32 22.67 5.95
N GLY A 109 -7.09 22.83 5.46
CA GLY A 109 -6.77 22.73 4.04
C GLY A 109 -6.87 21.29 3.55
N SER A 110 -7.96 20.93 2.87
CA SER A 110 -8.19 19.59 2.31
C SER A 110 -7.23 19.30 1.16
N ILE A 111 -6.51 18.19 1.27
CA ILE A 111 -5.57 17.63 0.30
C ILE A 111 -5.99 16.18 0.05
N GLY A 112 -6.63 15.93 -1.10
CA GLY A 112 -6.97 14.57 -1.54
C GLY A 112 -5.77 13.82 -2.15
N PRO A 113 -5.92 12.53 -2.45
CA PRO A 113 -4.82 11.62 -2.78
C PRO A 113 -4.37 11.64 -4.25
N THR A 114 -4.99 12.47 -5.09
CA THR A 114 -4.95 12.46 -6.58
C THR A 114 -5.56 11.19 -7.21
N ASN A 115 -5.57 11.12 -8.54
CA ASN A 115 -5.97 9.92 -9.30
C ASN A 115 -4.77 9.01 -9.66
N LYS A 116 -3.55 9.31 -9.19
CA LYS A 116 -2.33 8.54 -9.46
C LYS A 116 -1.76 7.92 -8.19
N THR A 117 -1.04 6.80 -8.34
CA THR A 117 -0.48 6.03 -7.22
C THR A 117 1.03 5.88 -7.36
N LEU A 118 1.79 5.97 -6.27
CA LEU A 118 3.23 5.73 -6.26
C LEU A 118 3.58 4.28 -5.92
N SER A 119 2.73 3.58 -5.16
CA SER A 119 3.01 2.21 -4.70
C SER A 119 2.55 1.11 -5.66
N MET A 120 1.59 1.40 -6.54
CA MET A 120 0.96 0.42 -7.43
C MET A 120 1.25 0.71 -8.90
N SER A 121 1.32 -0.35 -9.71
CA SER A 121 1.43 -0.23 -11.17
C SER A 121 0.04 -0.06 -11.80
N PRO A 122 -0.11 0.82 -12.81
CA PRO A 122 -1.31 0.89 -13.65
C PRO A 122 -1.41 -0.31 -14.62
N ASP A 123 -0.30 -0.99 -14.90
CA ASP A 123 -0.21 -2.10 -15.86
C ASP A 123 0.21 -3.39 -15.15
N VAL A 124 -0.69 -4.37 -15.17
CA VAL A 124 -0.49 -5.68 -14.53
C VAL A 124 0.59 -6.52 -15.21
N SER A 125 0.84 -6.29 -16.50
CA SER A 125 1.92 -6.97 -17.21
C SER A 125 3.30 -6.42 -16.86
N ASN A 126 3.37 -5.17 -16.39
CA ASN A 126 4.59 -4.51 -15.96
C ASN A 126 4.50 -4.00 -14.50
N PRO A 127 4.71 -4.87 -13.51
CA PRO A 127 4.57 -4.50 -12.10
C PRO A 127 5.57 -3.44 -11.61
N ALA A 128 6.66 -3.20 -12.35
CA ALA A 128 7.65 -2.16 -12.03
C ALA A 128 7.21 -0.75 -12.47
N MET A 129 6.26 -0.63 -13.40
CA MET A 129 5.84 0.65 -13.98
C MET A 129 5.08 1.50 -12.95
N ARG A 130 5.25 2.82 -13.03
CA ARG A 130 4.46 3.80 -12.29
C ARG A 130 3.99 4.86 -13.27
N ASP A 131 2.76 5.31 -13.12
CA ASP A 131 2.16 6.38 -13.93
C ASP A 131 2.78 7.76 -13.65
N ILE A 132 3.30 7.93 -12.43
CA ILE A 132 3.89 9.17 -11.95
C ILE A 132 5.09 8.87 -11.07
N THR A 133 6.05 9.79 -11.04
CA THR A 133 7.20 9.72 -10.13
C THR A 133 6.93 10.42 -8.80
N TYR A 134 7.71 10.08 -7.78
CA TYR A 134 7.64 10.74 -6.47
C TYR A 134 7.87 12.26 -6.59
N ASP A 135 8.82 12.69 -7.43
CA ASP A 135 9.18 14.11 -7.58
C ASP A 135 8.06 14.91 -8.27
N GLU A 136 7.41 14.36 -9.30
CA GLU A 136 6.26 15.00 -9.94
C GLU A 136 5.07 15.14 -8.97
N LEU A 137 4.82 14.12 -8.16
CA LEU A 137 3.78 14.17 -7.13
C LEU A 137 4.12 15.18 -6.02
N LEU A 138 5.40 15.25 -5.63
CA LEU A 138 5.91 16.20 -4.63
C LEU A 138 5.67 17.64 -5.09
N GLU A 139 6.03 17.96 -6.34
CA GLU A 139 5.80 19.29 -6.90
C GLU A 139 4.32 19.67 -6.92
N ALA A 140 3.44 18.75 -7.31
CA ALA A 140 2.00 18.98 -7.34
C ALA A 140 1.42 19.24 -5.93
N TYR A 141 1.84 18.47 -4.92
CA TYR A 141 1.42 18.72 -3.54
C TYR A 141 2.03 20.00 -2.96
N MET A 142 3.27 20.34 -3.30
CA MET A 142 3.90 21.60 -2.84
C MET A 142 3.15 22.81 -3.37
N GLU A 143 2.71 22.77 -4.63
CA GLU A 143 1.91 23.85 -5.21
C GLU A 143 0.57 24.02 -4.50
N GLN A 144 -0.17 22.93 -4.27
CA GLN A 144 -1.43 23.00 -3.54
C GLN A 144 -1.24 23.47 -2.10
N ALA A 145 -0.28 22.90 -1.36
CA ALA A 145 0.01 23.28 0.02
C ALA A 145 0.41 24.75 0.13
N ASP A 146 1.21 25.26 -0.81
CA ASP A 146 1.56 26.68 -0.86
C ASP A 146 0.33 27.57 -1.08
N GLY A 147 -0.58 27.19 -1.98
CA GLY A 147 -1.85 27.88 -2.20
C GLY A 147 -2.74 27.89 -0.95
N LEU A 148 -2.88 26.75 -0.28
CA LEU A 148 -3.65 26.61 0.96
C LEU A 148 -3.09 27.50 2.07
N MET A 149 -1.78 27.46 2.28
CA MET A 149 -1.11 28.30 3.29
C MET A 149 -1.24 29.79 2.96
N GLU A 150 -1.20 30.17 1.68
CA GLU A 150 -1.46 31.56 1.25
C GLU A 150 -2.89 32.00 1.55
N GLY A 151 -3.84 31.07 1.47
CA GLY A 151 -5.24 31.36 1.79
C GLY A 151 -5.55 31.45 3.28
N GLY A 152 -4.59 31.12 4.16
CA GLY A 152 -4.71 31.29 5.61
C GLY A 152 -5.40 30.14 6.34
N VAL A 153 -5.12 28.89 5.94
CA VAL A 153 -5.57 27.69 6.67
C VAL A 153 -4.90 27.56 8.04
N ASP A 154 -5.60 26.93 8.99
CA ASP A 154 -5.14 26.67 10.35
C ASP A 154 -4.51 25.27 10.52
N ALA A 155 -4.79 24.34 9.61
CA ALA A 155 -4.23 23.00 9.55
C ALA A 155 -4.20 22.48 8.09
N LEU A 156 -3.39 21.47 7.81
CA LEU A 156 -3.36 20.76 6.52
C LEU A 156 -3.94 19.36 6.73
N LEU A 157 -5.03 19.05 6.03
CA LEU A 157 -5.74 17.78 6.12
C LEU A 157 -5.49 16.94 4.88
N ILE A 158 -4.58 15.96 5.00
CA ILE A 158 -4.32 14.95 3.98
C ILE A 158 -5.31 13.82 4.20
N GLU A 159 -6.31 13.69 3.32
CA GLU A 159 -7.46 12.82 3.57
C GLU A 159 -7.79 11.87 2.42
N THR A 160 -8.59 10.84 2.74
CA THR A 160 -8.91 9.74 1.83
C THR A 160 -7.63 9.04 1.35
N ILE A 161 -6.66 8.87 2.25
CA ILE A 161 -5.38 8.23 1.94
C ILE A 161 -5.63 6.76 1.62
N PHE A 162 -5.47 6.40 0.34
CA PHE A 162 -5.51 5.01 -0.13
C PHE A 162 -4.11 4.42 -0.38
N ASP A 163 -3.10 5.29 -0.59
CA ASP A 163 -1.69 4.96 -0.82
C ASP A 163 -0.82 5.73 0.18
N THR A 164 -0.13 4.99 1.05
CA THR A 164 0.75 5.55 2.09
C THR A 164 1.96 6.28 1.50
N LEU A 165 2.49 5.86 0.35
CA LEU A 165 3.60 6.54 -0.29
C LEU A 165 3.18 7.91 -0.83
N ASN A 166 1.95 8.04 -1.35
CA ASN A 166 1.37 9.34 -1.68
C ASN A 166 1.26 10.23 -0.44
N ALA A 167 0.81 9.69 0.69
CA ALA A 167 0.71 10.45 1.94
C ALA A 167 2.08 10.90 2.46
N LYS A 168 3.11 10.04 2.42
CA LYS A 168 4.49 10.42 2.76
C LYS A 168 4.99 11.55 1.87
N CYS A 169 4.68 11.51 0.57
CA CYS A 169 5.01 12.58 -0.38
C CYS A 169 4.26 13.89 -0.07
N ALA A 170 2.98 13.83 0.26
CA ALA A 170 2.19 15.00 0.68
C ALA A 170 2.73 15.61 1.99
N ILE A 171 3.13 14.79 2.96
CA ILE A 171 3.76 15.24 4.21
C ILE A 171 5.09 15.95 3.91
N ASP A 172 5.95 15.38 3.05
CA ASP A 172 7.19 16.02 2.62
C ASP A 172 6.90 17.39 1.97
N ALA A 173 5.96 17.45 1.03
CA ALA A 173 5.54 18.68 0.39
C ALA A 173 5.10 19.74 1.41
N CYS A 174 4.22 19.38 2.35
CA CYS A 174 3.75 20.26 3.40
C CYS A 174 4.90 20.79 4.26
N ASN A 175 5.82 19.91 4.69
CA ASN A 175 6.98 20.30 5.50
C ASN A 175 7.91 21.26 4.75
N ARG A 176 8.17 21.04 3.46
CA ARG A 176 9.00 21.95 2.65
C ARG A 176 8.36 23.33 2.48
N VAL A 177 7.05 23.38 2.24
CA VAL A 177 6.32 24.64 2.13
C VAL A 177 6.30 25.38 3.47
N MET A 178 6.07 24.65 4.58
CA MET A 178 6.14 25.21 5.94
C MET A 178 7.51 25.81 6.25
N LEU A 179 8.59 25.11 5.91
CA LEU A 179 9.96 25.61 6.05
C LEU A 179 10.20 26.85 5.18
N LYS A 180 9.79 26.82 3.91
CA LYS A 180 9.91 27.95 2.97
C LYS A 180 9.16 29.19 3.45
N ARG A 181 7.99 29.01 4.07
CA ARG A 181 7.13 30.09 4.58
C ARG A 181 7.47 30.50 6.02
N ASN A 182 8.35 29.77 6.71
CA ASN A 182 8.60 29.92 8.14
C ASN A 182 7.30 29.92 8.98
N GLN A 183 6.42 28.97 8.67
CA GLN A 183 5.10 28.82 9.28
C GLN A 183 4.88 27.34 9.61
N GLU A 184 4.69 27.01 10.90
CA GLU A 184 4.30 25.67 11.33
C GLU A 184 2.78 25.55 11.42
N LEU A 185 2.23 24.51 10.78
CA LEU A 185 0.82 24.15 10.85
C LEU A 185 0.67 22.68 11.27
N PRO A 186 -0.41 22.33 12.01
CA PRO A 186 -0.77 20.94 12.27
C PRO A 186 -1.05 20.17 10.97
N ILE A 187 -0.48 18.96 10.85
CA ILE A 187 -0.82 18.00 9.78
C ILE A 187 -1.80 16.97 10.32
N MET A 188 -2.96 16.87 9.70
CA MET A 188 -3.99 15.88 9.96
C MET A 188 -3.96 14.82 8.86
N LEU A 189 -4.00 13.55 9.22
CA LEU A 189 -4.07 12.43 8.28
C LEU A 189 -5.40 11.69 8.44
N SER A 190 -6.05 11.37 7.34
CA SER A 190 -7.22 10.49 7.35
C SER A 190 -7.11 9.41 6.29
N VAL A 191 -7.16 8.17 6.76
CA VAL A 191 -6.96 6.95 5.94
C VAL A 191 -8.30 6.39 5.51
N THR A 192 -8.37 5.89 4.28
CA THR A 192 -9.53 5.14 3.80
C THR A 192 -9.18 3.65 3.76
N VAL A 193 -9.98 2.83 4.44
CA VAL A 193 -9.86 1.37 4.42
C VAL A 193 -10.75 0.82 3.31
N SER A 194 -10.23 -0.12 2.51
CA SER A 194 -10.94 -0.66 1.34
C SER A 194 -11.83 -1.86 1.67
N ASP A 195 -11.57 -2.55 2.77
CA ASP A 195 -12.26 -3.78 3.15
C ASP A 195 -12.43 -3.92 4.67
N LEU A 196 -13.15 -4.96 5.08
CA LEU A 196 -13.37 -5.29 6.49
C LEU A 196 -12.12 -5.89 7.16
N ALA A 197 -11.05 -6.16 6.42
CA ALA A 197 -9.76 -6.58 6.98
C ALA A 197 -8.92 -5.38 7.47
N GLY A 198 -9.39 -4.15 7.25
CA GLY A 198 -8.76 -2.93 7.77
C GLY A 198 -7.49 -2.54 7.03
N ARG A 199 -7.41 -2.86 5.74
CA ARG A 199 -6.26 -2.52 4.88
C ARG A 199 -6.58 -1.32 3.99
N THR A 200 -5.55 -0.56 3.64
CA THR A 200 -5.60 0.45 2.57
C THR A 200 -5.72 -0.23 1.21
N LEU A 201 -6.04 0.53 0.16
CA LEU A 201 -6.03 0.03 -1.21
C LEU A 201 -4.65 -0.51 -1.63
N SER A 202 -3.57 0.12 -1.14
CA SER A 202 -2.18 -0.33 -1.33
C SER A 202 -1.81 -1.60 -0.53
N GLY A 203 -2.76 -2.17 0.24
CA GLY A 203 -2.62 -3.43 0.97
C GLY A 203 -2.04 -3.31 2.39
N GLN A 204 -1.77 -2.10 2.86
CA GLN A 204 -1.12 -1.86 4.15
C GLN A 204 -2.12 -1.88 5.30
N THR A 205 -1.76 -2.50 6.44
CA THR A 205 -2.58 -2.48 7.65
C THR A 205 -2.50 -1.12 8.37
N LEU A 206 -3.48 -0.81 9.23
CA LEU A 206 -3.46 0.43 10.03
C LEU A 206 -2.23 0.52 10.94
N ASP A 207 -1.81 -0.57 11.57
CA ASP A 207 -0.58 -0.62 12.37
C ASP A 207 0.67 -0.30 11.54
N ALA A 208 0.75 -0.86 10.33
CA ALA A 208 1.86 -0.61 9.42
C ALA A 208 1.85 0.84 8.89
N PHE A 209 0.67 1.41 8.69
CA PHE A 209 0.51 2.83 8.39
C PHE A 209 1.03 3.71 9.54
N LEU A 210 0.66 3.41 10.79
CA LEU A 210 1.17 4.13 11.98
C LEU A 210 2.70 4.09 12.06
N ALA A 211 3.32 2.94 11.78
CA ALA A 211 4.78 2.84 11.67
C ALA A 211 5.35 3.72 10.55
N SER A 212 4.72 3.69 9.37
CA SER A 212 5.14 4.46 8.18
C SER A 212 5.17 5.96 8.39
N VAL A 213 4.33 6.48 9.29
CA VAL A 213 4.24 7.91 9.60
C VAL A 213 4.80 8.29 10.98
N SER A 214 5.35 7.32 11.72
CA SER A 214 5.83 7.49 13.11
C SER A 214 6.95 8.53 13.28
N THR A 215 7.71 8.80 12.23
CA THR A 215 8.82 9.77 12.23
C THR A 215 8.34 11.22 12.09
N TYR A 216 7.11 11.44 11.60
CA TYR A 216 6.60 12.79 11.31
C TYR A 216 5.88 13.42 12.50
N LYS A 217 5.86 14.76 12.52
CA LYS A 217 5.10 15.55 13.51
C LYS A 217 3.62 15.61 13.11
N ILE A 218 2.89 14.52 13.34
CA ILE A 218 1.46 14.41 13.02
C ILE A 218 0.60 14.93 14.18
N PHE A 219 -0.46 15.68 13.85
CA PHE A 219 -1.43 16.19 14.81
C PHE A 219 -2.53 15.18 15.08
N SER A 220 -3.22 14.72 14.04
CA SER A 220 -4.28 13.71 14.17
C SER A 220 -4.17 12.63 13.10
N ILE A 221 -4.61 11.43 13.45
CA ILE A 221 -4.81 10.31 12.52
C ILE A 221 -6.24 9.80 12.68
N GLY A 222 -6.90 9.54 11.56
CA GLY A 222 -8.27 9.07 11.59
C GLY A 222 -8.68 8.29 10.36
N LEU A 223 -9.99 8.06 10.26
CA LEU A 223 -10.62 7.39 9.13
C LEU A 223 -11.77 8.21 8.56
N ASN A 224 -11.88 8.16 7.24
CA ASN A 224 -12.98 8.76 6.49
C ASN A 224 -13.32 7.93 5.26
N CYS A 225 -14.49 8.20 4.69
CA CYS A 225 -15.01 7.51 3.51
C CYS A 225 -15.14 5.98 3.70
N SER A 226 -15.40 5.26 2.60
CA SER A 226 -15.68 3.81 2.48
C SER A 226 -16.88 3.27 3.28
N PHE A 227 -16.93 3.55 4.57
CA PHE A 227 -17.81 2.92 5.54
C PHE A 227 -18.69 3.93 6.28
N GLY A 228 -19.84 3.45 6.76
CA GLY A 228 -20.65 4.14 7.75
C GLY A 228 -20.08 4.00 9.17
N ALA A 229 -20.67 4.72 10.13
CA ALA A 229 -20.18 4.80 11.51
C ALA A 229 -20.02 3.43 12.19
N THR A 230 -20.97 2.50 11.98
CA THR A 230 -20.95 1.17 12.61
C THR A 230 -19.76 0.33 12.14
N GLN A 231 -19.49 0.31 10.84
CA GLN A 231 -18.40 -0.48 10.27
C GLN A 231 -17.03 0.15 10.55
N MET A 232 -16.97 1.47 10.71
CA MET A 232 -15.72 2.19 11.00
C MET A 232 -15.27 2.08 12.47
N LYS A 233 -16.22 1.89 13.40
CA LYS A 233 -15.97 1.86 14.85
C LYS A 233 -14.86 0.88 15.31
N PRO A 234 -14.78 -0.38 14.84
CA PRO A 234 -13.73 -1.31 15.26
C PRO A 234 -12.32 -0.78 14.96
N PHE A 235 -12.14 -0.15 13.78
CA PHE A 235 -10.87 0.39 13.34
C PHE A 235 -10.48 1.67 14.09
N ILE A 236 -11.46 2.54 14.41
CA ILE A 236 -11.23 3.71 15.27
C ILE A 236 -10.80 3.28 16.68
N ARG A 237 -11.42 2.22 17.22
CA ARG A 237 -11.01 1.67 18.53
C ARG A 237 -9.59 1.13 18.50
N GLU A 238 -9.19 0.47 17.41
CA GLU A 238 -7.81 0.01 17.23
C GLU A 238 -6.82 1.18 17.18
N LEU A 239 -7.11 2.21 16.37
CA LEU A 239 -6.27 3.41 16.29
C LEU A 239 -6.15 4.11 17.64
N ALA A 240 -7.26 4.30 18.36
CA ALA A 240 -7.27 4.94 19.68
C ALA A 240 -6.43 4.19 20.72
N GLN A 241 -6.22 2.88 20.57
CA GLN A 241 -5.38 2.11 21.50
C GLN A 241 -3.88 2.27 21.23
N LYS A 242 -3.49 2.58 19.98
CA LYS A 242 -2.10 2.45 19.51
C LYS A 242 -1.48 3.75 19.02
N ALA A 243 -2.28 4.68 18.52
CA ALA A 243 -1.80 5.90 17.88
C ALA A 243 -1.40 6.95 18.94
N PRO A 244 -0.15 7.46 18.92
CA PRO A 244 0.28 8.55 19.79
C PRO A 244 -0.16 9.93 19.25
N TYR A 245 -1.36 10.00 18.67
CA TYR A 245 -1.92 11.16 17.97
C TYR A 245 -3.39 11.33 18.35
N TYR A 246 -3.95 12.52 18.10
CA TYR A 246 -5.39 12.71 18.24
C TYR A 246 -6.16 11.90 17.19
N ILE A 247 -7.33 11.40 17.55
CA ILE A 247 -8.13 10.52 16.69
C ILE A 247 -9.27 11.28 16.02
N SER A 248 -9.35 11.20 14.68
CA SER A 248 -10.48 11.73 13.91
C SER A 248 -11.35 10.62 13.30
N CYS A 249 -12.65 10.83 13.23
CA CYS A 249 -13.58 9.92 12.57
C CYS A 249 -14.70 10.68 11.86
N TYR A 250 -14.79 10.53 10.55
CA TYR A 250 -15.84 11.16 9.76
C TYR A 250 -16.35 10.21 8.65
N PRO A 251 -17.28 9.31 8.99
CA PRO A 251 -17.77 8.27 8.08
C PRO A 251 -18.73 8.82 7.01
N ASN A 252 -19.05 7.98 6.03
CA ASN A 252 -20.15 8.25 5.10
C ASN A 252 -21.52 8.11 5.81
N ALA A 253 -22.56 8.69 5.21
CA ALA A 253 -23.97 8.46 5.61
C ALA A 253 -24.44 7.05 5.18
N GLY A 254 -23.75 6.03 5.67
CA GLY A 254 -23.96 4.63 5.31
C GLY A 254 -23.22 4.24 4.03
N LEU A 255 -23.53 3.04 3.52
CA LEU A 255 -23.09 2.63 2.20
C LEU A 255 -24.02 3.24 1.14
N PRO A 256 -23.51 3.63 -0.04
CA PRO A 256 -24.36 4.10 -1.12
C PRO A 256 -25.34 3.00 -1.52
N ASN A 257 -26.58 3.41 -1.78
CA ASN A 257 -27.64 2.53 -2.21
C ASN A 257 -27.58 2.26 -3.72
N ALA A 258 -28.54 1.47 -4.17
CA ALA A 258 -28.73 1.07 -5.55
C ALA A 258 -28.81 2.20 -6.58
N LEU A 259 -29.19 3.40 -6.13
CA LEU A 259 -29.35 4.61 -6.92
C LEU A 259 -28.20 5.60 -6.69
N GLY A 260 -27.12 5.17 -6.03
CA GLY A 260 -25.99 6.02 -5.66
C GLY A 260 -26.32 7.10 -4.63
N LEU A 261 -27.42 6.94 -3.89
CA LEU A 261 -27.82 7.84 -2.81
C LEU A 261 -27.45 7.24 -1.45
N TYR A 262 -27.47 8.05 -0.40
CA TYR A 262 -27.18 7.60 0.96
C TYR A 262 -28.48 7.50 1.76
N ASP A 263 -28.78 6.29 2.25
CA ASP A 263 -30.03 6.01 2.98
C ASP A 263 -29.94 6.34 4.48
N GLU A 264 -28.72 6.44 5.03
CA GLU A 264 -28.56 6.75 6.45
C GLU A 264 -28.90 8.21 6.72
N THR A 265 -29.85 8.46 7.63
CA THR A 265 -30.26 9.82 8.00
C THR A 265 -29.44 10.35 9.18
N ALA A 266 -29.47 11.68 9.39
CA ALA A 266 -28.83 12.33 10.53
C ALA A 266 -29.28 11.72 11.87
N GLU A 267 -30.57 11.46 12.04
CA GLU A 267 -31.15 10.89 13.27
C GLU A 267 -30.70 9.45 13.52
N SER A 268 -30.44 8.69 12.46
CA SER A 268 -29.99 7.30 12.58
C SER A 268 -28.47 7.19 12.80
N MET A 269 -27.70 8.13 12.24
CA MET A 269 -26.24 8.14 12.36
C MET A 269 -25.73 8.80 13.64
N ALA A 270 -26.41 9.85 14.14
CA ALA A 270 -25.98 10.59 15.33
C ALA A 270 -25.81 9.71 16.58
N PRO A 271 -26.72 8.77 16.92
CA PRO A 271 -26.51 7.86 18.05
C PRO A 271 -25.23 7.03 17.91
N LYS A 272 -24.92 6.56 16.69
CA LYS A 272 -23.72 5.75 16.41
C LYS A 272 -22.44 6.55 16.57
N MET A 273 -22.44 7.82 16.16
CA MET A 273 -21.33 8.74 16.42
C MET A 273 -21.20 9.07 17.92
N GLY A 274 -22.33 9.19 18.62
CA GLY A 274 -22.38 9.37 20.07
C GLY A 274 -21.67 8.26 20.83
N GLU A 275 -21.79 7.00 20.38
CA GLU A 275 -21.07 5.87 20.98
C GLU A 275 -19.54 6.04 20.92
N LEU A 276 -19.00 6.59 19.82
CA LEU A 276 -17.54 6.84 19.69
C LEU A 276 -17.07 7.89 20.71
N VAL A 277 -17.88 8.93 20.89
CA VAL A 277 -17.60 10.01 21.85
C VAL A 277 -17.74 9.52 23.28
N ASP A 278 -18.79 8.75 23.59
CA ASP A 278 -19.06 8.21 24.92
C ASP A 278 -18.01 7.18 25.35
N GLU A 279 -17.47 6.40 24.41
CA GLU A 279 -16.34 5.49 24.65
C GLU A 279 -15.00 6.24 24.85
N GLY A 280 -14.93 7.54 24.53
CA GLY A 280 -13.71 8.34 24.68
C GLY A 280 -12.59 7.92 23.72
N ILE A 281 -12.95 7.47 22.51
CA ILE A 281 -12.00 6.97 21.49
C ILE A 281 -11.79 7.95 20.32
N VAL A 282 -12.35 9.17 20.39
CA VAL A 282 -12.21 10.21 19.37
C VAL A 282 -11.90 11.58 19.98
N ASN A 283 -11.19 12.41 19.22
CA ASN A 283 -10.94 13.82 19.50
C ASN A 283 -11.67 14.73 18.50
N ILE A 284 -11.90 14.24 17.28
CA ILE A 284 -12.58 14.97 16.20
C ILE A 284 -13.62 14.05 15.56
N ILE A 285 -14.87 14.51 15.44
CA ILE A 285 -15.91 13.81 14.68
C ILE A 285 -16.44 14.68 13.55
N GLY A 286 -16.85 14.09 12.44
CA GLY A 286 -17.43 14.82 11.30
C GLY A 286 -18.22 13.91 10.36
N GLY A 287 -18.43 14.35 9.13
CA GLY A 287 -19.09 13.56 8.09
C GLY A 287 -18.34 13.55 6.77
N CYS A 288 -18.47 12.47 6.00
CA CYS A 288 -17.98 12.35 4.63
C CYS A 288 -19.17 12.26 3.66
N CYS A 289 -19.09 11.46 2.61
CA CYS A 289 -20.08 11.41 1.54
C CYS A 289 -21.50 11.12 2.06
N GLY A 290 -22.47 11.88 1.56
CA GLY A 290 -23.89 11.79 1.95
C GLY A 290 -24.26 12.63 3.18
N THR A 291 -23.30 13.20 3.91
CA THR A 291 -23.58 14.02 5.08
C THR A 291 -23.82 15.49 4.74
N THR A 292 -24.80 16.09 5.41
CA THR A 292 -25.22 17.51 5.25
C THR A 292 -25.07 18.28 6.57
N ASP A 293 -25.43 19.57 6.58
CA ASP A 293 -25.42 20.38 7.80
C ASP A 293 -26.39 19.85 8.88
N GLU A 294 -27.39 19.05 8.52
CA GLU A 294 -28.30 18.40 9.47
C GLU A 294 -27.58 17.38 10.36
N PHE A 295 -26.64 16.61 9.81
CA PHE A 295 -25.82 15.66 10.56
C PHE A 295 -24.96 16.40 11.58
N ILE A 296 -24.27 17.45 11.12
CA ILE A 296 -23.39 18.27 11.97
C ILE A 296 -24.16 18.95 13.11
N ARG A 297 -25.39 19.39 12.85
CA ARG A 297 -26.29 19.95 13.87
C ARG A 297 -26.59 18.97 14.97
N LEU A 298 -26.74 17.68 14.64
CA LEU A 298 -26.97 16.62 15.63
C LEU A 298 -25.70 16.15 16.33
N TYR A 299 -24.51 16.42 15.80
CA TYR A 299 -23.23 16.05 16.45
C TYR A 299 -22.82 17.01 17.55
N GLN A 300 -23.14 18.29 17.43
CA GLN A 300 -22.76 19.31 18.41
C GLN A 300 -23.23 19.00 19.85
N PRO A 301 -24.48 18.54 20.10
CA PRO A 301 -24.91 18.13 21.44
C PRO A 301 -24.19 16.88 21.97
N LEU A 302 -23.70 16.00 21.08
CA LEU A 302 -23.04 14.76 21.48
C LEU A 302 -21.69 15.02 22.14
N VAL A 303 -20.98 16.07 21.72
CA VAL A 303 -19.63 16.40 22.20
C VAL A 303 -19.62 17.31 23.42
N GLU A 304 -20.75 17.91 23.79
CA GLU A 304 -20.81 18.89 24.87
C GLU A 304 -20.53 18.26 26.24
N GLY A 305 -19.56 18.81 26.97
CA GLY A 305 -19.14 18.30 28.28
C GLY A 305 -18.44 16.93 28.26
N LYS A 306 -18.16 16.38 27.07
CA LYS A 306 -17.47 15.10 26.92
C LYS A 306 -15.95 15.28 26.98
N LYS A 307 -15.29 14.26 27.53
CA LYS A 307 -13.82 14.22 27.58
C LYS A 307 -13.28 13.71 26.25
N PRO A 308 -12.32 14.42 25.63
CA PRO A 308 -11.65 13.91 24.43
C PRO A 308 -10.79 12.69 24.76
N HIS A 309 -10.52 11.88 23.73
CA HIS A 309 -9.59 10.76 23.82
C HIS A 309 -8.19 11.23 24.28
N GLN A 310 -7.56 10.44 25.15
CA GLN A 310 -6.19 10.65 25.61
C GLN A 310 -5.26 9.86 24.70
N ILE A 311 -4.36 10.56 24.01
CA ILE A 311 -3.40 9.95 23.07
C ILE A 311 -2.62 8.79 23.73
N ALA A 312 -2.33 7.74 22.96
CA ALA A 312 -1.57 6.60 23.46
C ALA A 312 -0.10 7.00 23.77
N GLU A 313 0.56 6.23 24.64
CA GLU A 313 1.99 6.39 24.87
C GLU A 313 2.77 6.14 23.57
N LYS A 314 3.84 6.92 23.34
CA LYS A 314 4.75 6.65 22.22
C LYS A 314 5.34 5.24 22.35
N PRO A 315 5.57 4.54 21.23
CA PRO A 315 6.11 3.19 21.24
C PRO A 315 7.44 3.10 21.99
N LYS A 316 7.60 2.04 22.76
CA LYS A 316 8.84 1.77 23.53
C LYS A 316 9.89 1.02 22.70
N THR A 317 9.48 0.39 21.61
CA THR A 317 10.33 -0.35 20.67
C THR A 317 10.41 0.37 19.31
N MET A 318 11.38 -0.02 18.48
CA MET A 318 11.44 0.40 17.09
C MET A 318 10.20 -0.11 16.34
N TRP A 319 9.64 0.74 15.47
CA TRP A 319 8.62 0.37 14.51
C TRP A 319 9.18 0.46 13.10
N LEU A 320 9.07 -0.64 12.36
CA LEU A 320 9.34 -0.73 10.93
C LEU A 320 8.06 -1.25 10.25
N SER A 321 7.95 -1.07 8.94
CA SER A 321 6.84 -1.65 8.21
C SER A 321 7.14 -1.95 6.75
N GLY A 322 6.55 -3.04 6.27
CA GLY A 322 6.19 -3.22 4.87
C GLY A 322 4.71 -2.90 4.70
N LEU A 323 3.93 -3.88 4.23
CA LEU A 323 2.46 -3.88 4.34
C LEU A 323 1.99 -4.21 5.75
N GLU A 324 2.84 -4.83 6.57
CA GLU A 324 2.56 -5.21 7.95
C GLU A 324 3.57 -4.57 8.90
N LEU A 325 3.17 -4.41 10.16
CA LEU A 325 4.01 -3.85 11.22
C LEU A 325 5.07 -4.87 11.63
N LEU A 326 6.33 -4.44 11.67
CA LEU A 326 7.39 -5.12 12.39
C LEU A 326 7.77 -4.26 13.60
N ALA A 327 7.44 -4.76 14.79
CA ALA A 327 7.81 -4.15 16.07
C ALA A 327 8.63 -5.16 16.88
N PRO A 328 9.97 -5.22 16.69
CA PRO A 328 10.82 -6.13 17.45
C PRO A 328 10.66 -5.86 18.95
N LEU A 329 10.48 -6.92 19.75
CA LEU A 329 10.48 -6.81 21.20
C LEU A 329 11.91 -6.57 21.69
N GLU A 330 12.05 -6.01 22.90
CA GLU A 330 13.36 -5.95 23.55
C GLU A 330 13.95 -7.37 23.67
N ASN A 331 15.22 -7.52 23.32
CA ASN A 331 15.96 -8.80 23.31
C ASN A 331 15.48 -9.85 22.29
N THR A 332 14.74 -9.46 21.24
CA THR A 332 14.52 -10.33 20.08
C THR A 332 15.48 -10.01 18.95
N PHE A 333 16.12 -11.04 18.38
CA PHE A 333 17.00 -10.89 17.23
C PHE A 333 16.20 -10.88 15.92
N THR A 334 16.51 -9.92 15.06
CA THR A 334 15.85 -9.73 13.76
C THR A 334 16.78 -10.16 12.63
N ASN A 335 16.39 -11.22 11.91
CA ASN A 335 17.09 -11.68 10.72
C ASN A 335 16.83 -10.75 9.53
N VAL A 336 17.88 -10.14 9.01
CA VAL A 336 17.86 -9.35 7.77
C VAL A 336 18.43 -10.21 6.63
N GLY A 337 17.64 -10.50 5.61
CA GLY A 337 18.03 -11.39 4.52
C GLY A 337 19.06 -10.79 3.56
N GLU A 338 20.27 -11.36 3.51
CA GLU A 338 21.44 -10.84 2.76
C GLU A 338 21.48 -11.16 1.24
N ARG A 339 20.59 -12.02 0.71
CA ARG A 339 20.78 -12.66 -0.60
C ARG A 339 20.37 -11.79 -1.79
N CYS A 340 19.63 -10.71 -1.57
CA CYS A 340 19.23 -9.73 -2.57
C CYS A 340 20.31 -8.65 -2.78
N ASN A 341 21.57 -9.10 -2.85
CA ASN A 341 22.74 -8.26 -2.91
C ASN A 341 23.59 -8.66 -4.14
N VAL A 342 23.76 -7.74 -5.09
CA VAL A 342 24.51 -8.01 -6.33
C VAL A 342 26.00 -8.29 -6.07
N ALA A 343 26.61 -7.64 -5.07
CA ALA A 343 28.00 -7.86 -4.69
C ALA A 343 28.19 -9.20 -3.95
N GLY A 344 27.22 -9.61 -3.14
CA GLY A 344 27.26 -10.80 -2.29
C GLY A 344 26.74 -12.08 -2.94
N SER A 345 25.86 -11.99 -3.93
CA SER A 345 25.14 -13.14 -4.51
C SER A 345 25.32 -13.23 -6.02
N ARG A 346 26.17 -14.16 -6.47
CA ARG A 346 26.41 -14.42 -7.91
C ARG A 346 25.12 -14.76 -8.67
N LYS A 347 24.19 -15.47 -8.03
CA LYS A 347 22.89 -15.80 -8.64
C LYS A 347 22.07 -14.54 -8.83
N PHE A 348 21.98 -13.68 -7.81
CA PHE A 348 21.22 -12.44 -7.88
C PHE A 348 21.80 -11.47 -8.91
N LEU A 349 23.12 -11.23 -8.89
CA LEU A 349 23.82 -10.42 -9.90
C LEU A 349 23.51 -10.87 -11.33
N ARG A 350 23.58 -12.18 -11.60
CA ARG A 350 23.25 -12.72 -12.92
C ARG A 350 21.81 -12.39 -13.31
N LEU A 351 20.85 -12.61 -12.41
CA LEU A 351 19.43 -12.38 -12.69
C LEU A 351 19.12 -10.90 -12.94
N ILE A 352 19.70 -9.98 -12.16
CA ILE A 352 19.53 -8.54 -12.38
C ILE A 352 20.18 -8.12 -13.71
N LYS A 353 21.41 -8.56 -13.98
CA LYS A 353 22.10 -8.27 -15.24
C LYS A 353 21.36 -8.80 -16.48
N GLU A 354 20.75 -9.98 -16.37
CA GLU A 354 19.91 -10.59 -17.42
C GLU A 354 18.47 -10.06 -17.43
N LYS A 355 18.12 -9.09 -16.57
CA LYS A 355 16.77 -8.51 -16.44
C LYS A 355 15.67 -9.53 -16.09
N LYS A 356 16.07 -10.65 -15.46
CA LYS A 356 15.19 -11.73 -14.98
C LYS A 356 14.63 -11.41 -13.59
N TYR A 357 13.92 -10.28 -13.49
CA TYR A 357 13.43 -9.76 -12.20
C TYR A 357 12.46 -10.73 -11.50
N ASN A 358 11.67 -11.52 -12.24
CA ASN A 358 10.75 -12.51 -11.65
C ASN A 358 11.48 -13.62 -10.92
N GLU A 359 12.54 -14.14 -11.53
CA GLU A 359 13.40 -15.12 -10.88
C GLU A 359 14.13 -14.48 -9.69
N ALA A 360 14.52 -13.19 -9.79
CA ALA A 360 15.12 -12.47 -8.67
C ALA A 360 14.15 -12.29 -7.49
N LEU A 361 12.86 -12.05 -7.74
CA LEU A 361 11.82 -12.00 -6.70
C LEU A 361 11.69 -13.33 -5.96
N SER A 362 11.93 -14.48 -6.61
CA SER A 362 11.91 -15.78 -5.93
C SER A 362 12.98 -15.88 -4.83
N ILE A 363 14.11 -15.18 -4.98
CA ILE A 363 15.16 -15.11 -3.95
C ILE A 363 14.64 -14.34 -2.74
N ALA A 364 14.06 -13.15 -2.97
CA ALA A 364 13.46 -12.35 -1.89
C ALA A 364 12.35 -13.12 -1.17
N ARG A 365 11.43 -13.74 -1.92
CA ARG A 365 10.35 -14.56 -1.36
C ARG A 365 10.87 -15.71 -0.52
N LYS A 366 11.89 -16.42 -1.01
CA LYS A 366 12.50 -17.52 -0.26
C LYS A 366 13.14 -17.05 1.04
N GLN A 367 13.79 -15.90 1.05
CA GLN A 367 14.35 -15.35 2.29
C GLN A 367 13.27 -15.09 3.34
N VAL A 368 12.13 -14.51 2.94
CA VAL A 368 11.00 -14.27 3.85
C VAL A 368 10.41 -15.60 4.34
N SER A 369 10.24 -16.60 3.47
CA SER A 369 9.76 -17.92 3.89
C SER A 369 10.72 -18.63 4.84
N ASP A 370 12.02 -18.42 4.65
CA ASP A 370 13.08 -19.00 5.47
C ASP A 370 13.28 -18.24 6.80
N GLY A 371 12.50 -17.17 7.05
CA GLY A 371 12.47 -16.45 8.34
C GLY A 371 13.16 -15.09 8.36
N ALA A 372 13.47 -14.49 7.21
CA ALA A 372 13.88 -13.09 7.17
C ALA A 372 12.70 -12.17 7.51
N LEU A 373 12.90 -11.31 8.52
CA LEU A 373 11.92 -10.32 8.95
C LEU A 373 12.13 -8.97 8.27
N VAL A 374 13.29 -8.76 7.66
CA VAL A 374 13.64 -7.61 6.81
C VAL A 374 14.43 -8.14 5.62
N ILE A 375 14.33 -7.49 4.45
CA ILE A 375 15.12 -7.87 3.26
C ILE A 375 16.14 -6.77 2.97
N ASP A 376 17.42 -7.11 2.94
CA ASP A 376 18.48 -6.23 2.45
C ASP A 376 18.53 -6.26 0.92
N VAL A 377 18.47 -5.10 0.29
CA VAL A 377 18.48 -4.95 -1.17
C VAL A 377 19.65 -4.06 -1.56
N ASN A 378 20.63 -4.63 -2.26
CA ASN A 378 21.81 -3.91 -2.76
C ASN A 378 21.96 -4.13 -4.27
N MET A 379 22.11 -3.01 -5.01
CA MET A 379 22.25 -2.97 -6.46
C MET A 379 23.59 -2.37 -6.94
N ASP A 380 24.57 -2.21 -6.05
CA ASP A 380 25.85 -1.61 -6.34
C ASP A 380 26.76 -2.57 -7.13
N ASP A 381 26.83 -2.37 -8.45
CA ASP A 381 27.80 -3.02 -9.33
C ASP A 381 28.24 -2.03 -10.43
N GLY A 382 29.53 -2.01 -10.75
CA GLY A 382 30.09 -1.05 -11.71
C GLY A 382 29.58 -1.21 -13.15
N LEU A 383 28.88 -2.31 -13.47
CA LEU A 383 28.27 -2.56 -14.77
C LEU A 383 26.75 -2.31 -14.80
N LEU A 384 26.13 -1.96 -13.67
CA LEU A 384 24.68 -1.73 -13.56
C LEU A 384 24.37 -0.24 -13.37
N ASP A 385 23.21 0.19 -13.85
CA ASP A 385 22.61 1.45 -13.39
C ASP A 385 21.92 1.18 -12.05
N ALA A 386 22.70 1.21 -10.97
CA ALA A 386 22.22 0.88 -9.62
C ALA A 386 20.96 1.66 -9.22
N LYS A 387 20.83 2.93 -9.65
CA LYS A 387 19.68 3.78 -9.36
C LYS A 387 18.43 3.24 -10.04
N GLN A 388 18.51 2.91 -11.32
CA GLN A 388 17.40 2.33 -12.08
C GLN A 388 17.05 0.92 -11.58
N GLU A 389 18.06 0.08 -11.30
CA GLU A 389 17.83 -1.28 -10.82
C GLU A 389 17.16 -1.30 -9.45
N MET A 390 17.57 -0.41 -8.54
CA MET A 390 16.98 -0.27 -7.22
C MET A 390 15.50 0.09 -7.33
N ALA A 391 15.17 1.15 -8.07
CA ALA A 391 13.79 1.58 -8.25
C ALA A 391 12.94 0.48 -8.91
N THR A 392 13.45 -0.16 -9.95
CA THR A 392 12.76 -1.24 -10.67
C THR A 392 12.47 -2.41 -9.73
N PHE A 393 13.47 -2.91 -9.01
CA PHE A 393 13.32 -4.08 -8.16
C PHE A 393 12.43 -3.81 -6.94
N LEU A 394 12.53 -2.63 -6.32
CA LEU A 394 11.63 -2.26 -5.21
C LEU A 394 10.18 -2.10 -5.68
N ASN A 395 9.94 -1.52 -6.86
CA ASN A 395 8.61 -1.47 -7.44
C ASN A 395 8.04 -2.87 -7.73
N MET A 396 8.89 -3.81 -8.15
CA MET A 396 8.53 -5.23 -8.32
C MET A 396 8.21 -5.91 -6.98
N ILE A 397 8.98 -5.62 -5.92
CA ILE A 397 8.71 -6.12 -4.56
C ILE A 397 7.35 -5.62 -4.07
N ALA A 398 7.01 -4.35 -4.31
CA ALA A 398 5.73 -3.77 -3.91
C ALA A 398 4.52 -4.50 -4.53
N ALA A 399 4.68 -5.11 -5.71
CA ALA A 399 3.65 -5.90 -6.38
C ALA A 399 3.55 -7.35 -5.86
N GLU A 400 4.42 -7.78 -4.94
CA GLU A 400 4.48 -9.14 -4.40
C GLU A 400 4.17 -9.15 -2.90
N PRO A 401 2.92 -9.39 -2.48
CA PRO A 401 2.49 -9.23 -1.08
C PRO A 401 3.26 -10.06 -0.06
N ASP A 402 3.67 -11.29 -0.43
CA ASP A 402 4.47 -12.16 0.43
C ASP A 402 5.84 -11.57 0.78
N ILE A 403 6.33 -10.68 -0.09
CA ILE A 403 7.61 -9.97 0.07
C ILE A 403 7.34 -8.59 0.68
N ALA A 404 6.38 -7.86 0.12
CA ALA A 404 6.03 -6.51 0.55
C ALA A 404 5.54 -6.43 2.00
N LYS A 405 5.07 -7.53 2.61
CA LYS A 405 4.66 -7.55 4.01
C LYS A 405 5.79 -7.19 4.99
N VAL A 406 7.04 -7.53 4.68
CA VAL A 406 8.20 -7.20 5.53
C VAL A 406 8.85 -5.89 5.11
N PRO A 407 9.52 -5.16 6.03
CA PRO A 407 10.29 -3.97 5.69
C PRO A 407 11.47 -4.29 4.78
N VAL A 408 11.93 -3.27 4.05
CA VAL A 408 13.13 -3.33 3.20
C VAL A 408 14.25 -2.51 3.84
N MET A 409 15.45 -3.07 3.85
CA MET A 409 16.70 -2.37 4.11
C MET A 409 17.33 -2.00 2.76
N ILE A 410 17.35 -0.71 2.44
CA ILE A 410 17.86 -0.18 1.18
C ILE A 410 19.36 0.01 1.33
N ASP A 411 20.14 -0.82 0.66
CA ASP A 411 21.60 -0.87 0.78
C ASP A 411 22.30 -0.29 -0.46
N SER A 412 23.07 0.78 -0.24
CA SER A 412 23.97 1.35 -1.24
C SER A 412 25.02 2.27 -0.63
N SER A 413 26.19 2.29 -1.26
CA SER A 413 27.25 3.26 -1.01
C SER A 413 27.01 4.62 -1.69
N ASN A 414 26.03 4.71 -2.60
CA ASN A 414 25.68 5.92 -3.34
C ASN A 414 24.34 6.50 -2.83
N TRP A 415 24.36 7.75 -2.36
CA TRP A 415 23.18 8.42 -1.84
C TRP A 415 22.04 8.58 -2.86
N ASP A 416 22.36 8.77 -4.14
CA ASP A 416 21.34 8.88 -5.19
C ASP A 416 20.53 7.59 -5.36
N VAL A 417 21.16 6.43 -5.08
CA VAL A 417 20.50 5.12 -5.11
C VAL A 417 19.62 4.93 -3.88
N ILE A 418 20.11 5.33 -2.69
CA ILE A 418 19.32 5.36 -1.46
C ILE A 418 18.05 6.21 -1.64
N GLN A 419 18.20 7.43 -2.16
CA GLN A 419 17.06 8.33 -2.39
C GLN A 419 16.09 7.75 -3.43
N ALA A 420 16.58 7.13 -4.51
CA ALA A 420 15.72 6.46 -5.47
C ALA A 420 14.92 5.31 -4.83
N GLY A 421 15.56 4.54 -3.94
CA GLY A 421 14.86 3.47 -3.22
C GLY A 421 13.83 3.98 -2.22
N LEU A 422 14.14 5.04 -1.46
CA LEU A 422 13.22 5.64 -0.49
C LEU A 422 11.95 6.18 -1.15
N LYS A 423 12.06 6.65 -2.40
CA LYS A 423 10.95 7.11 -3.23
C LYS A 423 10.03 5.99 -3.75
N CYS A 424 10.38 4.72 -3.54
CA CYS A 424 9.63 3.55 -4.00
C CYS A 424 8.92 2.78 -2.86
N VAL A 425 9.21 3.09 -1.59
CA VAL A 425 8.77 2.27 -0.44
C VAL A 425 7.70 2.97 0.41
N GLN A 426 6.51 2.36 0.45
CA GLN A 426 5.37 2.88 1.22
C GLN A 426 5.53 2.73 2.74
N GLY A 427 6.20 1.66 3.19
CA GLY A 427 6.44 1.37 4.60
C GLY A 427 7.58 2.19 5.22
N LYS A 428 7.82 2.00 6.52
CA LYS A 428 9.01 2.48 7.22
C LYS A 428 10.17 1.50 7.00
N SER A 429 11.02 1.85 6.05
CA SER A 429 12.23 1.11 5.64
C SER A 429 13.43 1.44 6.53
N ILE A 430 14.56 0.75 6.27
CA ILE A 430 15.86 1.07 6.85
C ILE A 430 16.80 1.54 5.74
N VAL A 431 17.55 2.62 5.97
CA VAL A 431 18.66 3.05 5.11
C VAL A 431 19.95 2.37 5.56
N ASN A 432 20.62 1.66 4.66
CA ASN A 432 21.93 1.05 4.87
C ASN A 432 22.93 1.63 3.85
N SER A 433 23.77 2.60 4.19
CA SER A 433 23.98 3.22 5.50
C SER A 433 24.48 4.65 5.35
N ILE A 434 24.56 5.38 6.47
CA ILE A 434 25.27 6.66 6.57
C ILE A 434 26.50 6.53 7.48
N SER A 435 27.45 7.46 7.35
CA SER A 435 28.66 7.49 8.18
C SER A 435 29.29 8.89 8.21
N LEU A 436 30.26 9.09 9.10
CA LEU A 436 30.99 10.36 9.25
C LEU A 436 32.18 10.47 8.28
N LYS A 437 32.37 9.51 7.36
CA LYS A 437 33.52 9.44 6.43
C LYS A 437 33.74 10.71 5.60
N GLU A 438 32.66 11.41 5.25
CA GLU A 438 32.67 12.65 4.47
C GLU A 438 32.46 13.91 5.33
N GLY A 439 32.59 13.76 6.65
CA GLY A 439 32.41 14.81 7.63
C GLY A 439 30.98 14.95 8.15
N GLU A 440 30.85 15.70 9.25
CA GLU A 440 29.57 15.92 9.96
C GLU A 440 28.49 16.57 9.09
N GLN A 441 28.86 17.48 8.19
CA GLN A 441 27.86 18.21 7.39
C GLN A 441 27.04 17.24 6.51
N LYS A 442 27.70 16.40 5.71
CA LYS A 442 26.99 15.43 4.87
C LYS A 442 26.25 14.39 5.68
N PHE A 443 26.80 13.98 6.81
CA PHE A 443 26.12 13.06 7.73
C PHE A 443 24.79 13.65 8.23
N VAL A 444 24.76 14.93 8.57
CA VAL A 444 23.52 15.65 8.95
C VAL A 444 22.56 15.77 7.76
N GLU A 445 23.03 16.17 6.58
CA GLU A 445 22.19 16.28 5.37
C GLU A 445 21.50 14.94 5.04
N HIS A 446 22.27 13.84 5.09
CA HIS A 446 21.72 12.50 4.87
C HIS A 446 20.74 12.08 5.98
N ALA A 447 21.01 12.41 7.25
CA ALA A 447 20.10 12.11 8.35
C ALA A 447 18.77 12.87 8.26
N GLU A 448 18.81 14.14 7.86
CA GLU A 448 17.61 14.96 7.61
C GLU A 448 16.78 14.36 6.45
N ASP A 449 17.44 13.93 5.37
CA ASP A 449 16.82 13.19 4.29
C ASP A 449 16.14 11.90 4.78
N VAL A 450 16.80 11.08 5.60
CA VAL A 450 16.21 9.87 6.19
C VAL A 450 14.92 10.19 6.94
N MET A 451 14.94 11.22 7.81
CA MET A 451 13.76 11.64 8.56
C MET A 451 12.64 12.13 7.64
N ARG A 452 13.00 12.86 6.57
CA ARG A 452 12.05 13.38 5.58
C ARG A 452 11.32 12.27 4.82
N TYR A 453 12.00 11.16 4.53
CA TYR A 453 11.36 9.98 3.91
C TYR A 453 10.74 9.00 4.92
N GLY A 454 10.86 9.27 6.22
CA GLY A 454 10.27 8.48 7.30
C GLY A 454 10.90 7.10 7.48
N ALA A 455 12.22 6.98 7.29
CA ALA A 455 12.96 5.73 7.45
C ALA A 455 13.75 5.67 8.77
N ALA A 456 14.16 4.46 9.16
CA ALA A 456 15.23 4.23 10.13
C ALA A 456 16.59 4.19 9.41
N VAL A 457 17.70 4.18 10.16
CA VAL A 457 19.03 4.26 9.56
C VAL A 457 20.08 3.40 10.26
N VAL A 458 20.90 2.73 9.44
CA VAL A 458 22.16 2.10 9.84
C VAL A 458 23.28 3.14 9.78
N VAL A 459 24.00 3.29 10.88
CA VAL A 459 25.14 4.18 11.05
C VAL A 459 26.40 3.32 11.19
N MET A 460 27.24 3.34 10.14
CA MET A 460 28.51 2.63 10.17
C MET A 460 29.49 3.36 11.09
N CYS A 461 30.24 2.61 11.89
CA CYS A 461 31.38 3.14 12.65
C CYS A 461 32.57 3.45 11.73
N PHE A 462 32.41 4.48 10.90
CA PHE A 462 33.39 4.97 9.94
C PHE A 462 33.35 6.50 9.98
N ASP A 463 34.49 7.13 10.21
CA ASP A 463 34.63 8.59 10.24
C ASP A 463 35.75 9.08 9.32
N GLU A 464 36.13 10.35 9.44
CA GLU A 464 37.13 11.00 8.62
C GLU A 464 38.53 10.35 8.74
N GLU A 465 38.79 9.60 9.83
CA GLU A 465 40.04 8.86 10.04
C GLU A 465 40.00 7.44 9.45
N GLY A 466 38.82 6.97 9.04
CA GLY A 466 38.64 5.68 8.41
C GLY A 466 37.67 4.76 9.15
N GLN A 467 37.74 3.47 8.81
CA GLN A 467 36.91 2.44 9.41
C GLN A 467 37.40 2.09 10.83
N ALA A 468 36.47 1.98 11.78
CA ALA A 468 36.79 1.59 13.15
C ALA A 468 37.13 0.09 13.25
N THR A 469 38.39 -0.22 13.57
CA THR A 469 38.89 -1.60 13.71
C THR A 469 39.10 -2.04 15.15
N THR A 470 39.20 -1.11 16.12
CA THR A 470 39.38 -1.40 17.54
C THR A 470 38.13 -1.07 18.36
N TYR A 471 38.00 -1.69 19.54
CA TYR A 471 36.93 -1.37 20.49
C TYR A 471 36.83 0.13 20.79
N GLU A 472 37.94 0.81 21.10
CA GLU A 472 37.94 2.22 21.49
C GLU A 472 37.45 3.13 20.36
N ARG A 473 37.85 2.88 19.11
CA ARG A 473 37.39 3.67 17.96
C ARG A 473 35.93 3.43 17.64
N ARG A 474 35.43 2.20 17.81
CA ARG A 474 34.01 1.87 17.60
C ARG A 474 33.10 2.66 18.54
N ILE A 475 33.41 2.67 19.84
CA ILE A 475 32.58 3.39 20.82
C ILE A 475 32.68 4.90 20.67
N GLU A 476 33.86 5.43 20.30
CA GLU A 476 34.05 6.86 20.07
C GLU A 476 33.18 7.37 18.91
N ILE A 477 33.21 6.68 17.77
CA ILE A 477 32.43 7.04 16.59
C ILE A 477 30.93 6.87 16.86
N ALA A 478 30.52 5.77 17.49
CA ALA A 478 29.11 5.55 17.85
C ALA A 478 28.58 6.65 18.78
N GLN A 479 29.35 7.03 19.80
CA GLN A 479 28.98 8.12 20.72
C GLN A 479 28.87 9.46 20.01
N ARG A 480 29.82 9.80 19.13
CA ARG A 480 29.81 11.04 18.35
C ARG A 480 28.59 11.10 17.43
N ALA A 481 28.36 10.05 16.66
CA ALA A 481 27.23 9.98 15.75
C ALA A 481 25.88 10.03 16.48
N TYR A 482 25.73 9.33 17.62
CA TYR A 482 24.51 9.37 18.43
C TYR A 482 24.16 10.78 18.89
N LYS A 483 25.14 11.53 19.40
CA LYS A 483 24.93 12.93 19.82
C LYS A 483 24.52 13.81 18.65
N ILE A 484 25.16 13.68 17.50
CA ILE A 484 24.79 14.46 16.31
C ILE A 484 23.33 14.15 15.90
N LEU A 485 22.97 12.87 15.79
CA LEU A 485 21.63 12.48 15.36
C LEU A 485 20.54 12.89 16.36
N THR A 486 20.77 12.71 17.66
CA THR A 486 19.74 12.98 18.68
C THR A 486 19.67 14.45 19.09
N GLU A 487 20.80 15.13 19.26
CA GLU A 487 20.85 16.50 19.79
C GLU A 487 20.79 17.57 18.70
N LYS A 488 21.39 17.33 17.53
CA LYS A 488 21.45 18.31 16.42
C LYS A 488 20.36 18.08 15.38
N VAL A 489 20.14 16.84 14.95
CA VAL A 489 19.13 16.50 13.94
C VAL A 489 17.74 16.29 14.58
N GLY A 490 17.68 15.86 15.83
CA GLY A 490 16.42 15.56 16.53
C GLY A 490 15.81 14.21 16.14
N MET A 491 16.64 13.28 15.64
CA MET A 491 16.22 11.93 15.29
C MET A 491 15.83 11.14 16.55
N ASN A 492 14.75 10.38 16.45
CA ASN A 492 14.36 9.44 17.50
C ASN A 492 15.47 8.39 17.66
N PRO A 493 16.05 8.20 18.86
CA PRO A 493 17.15 7.24 19.05
C PRO A 493 16.76 5.81 18.67
N ARG A 494 15.47 5.46 18.74
CA ARG A 494 14.93 4.15 18.33
C ARG A 494 14.97 3.90 16.82
N ASP A 495 15.23 4.92 16.02
CA ASP A 495 15.39 4.79 14.57
C ASP A 495 16.86 4.66 14.17
N ILE A 496 17.78 4.63 15.15
CA ILE A 496 19.23 4.53 14.95
C ILE A 496 19.69 3.09 15.19
N ILE A 497 20.31 2.50 14.17
CA ILE A 497 20.96 1.20 14.23
C ILE A 497 22.46 1.41 14.01
N PHE A 498 23.32 1.05 14.95
CA PHE A 498 24.77 1.10 14.74
C PHE A 498 25.28 -0.18 14.11
N ASP A 499 26.19 -0.06 13.14
CA ASP A 499 27.05 -1.14 12.68
C ASP A 499 28.49 -0.86 13.11
N PRO A 500 28.99 -1.55 14.17
CA PRO A 500 30.38 -1.46 14.63
C PRO A 500 31.43 -2.03 13.64
N ASN A 501 31.02 -2.45 12.45
CA ASN A 501 31.78 -3.16 11.42
C ASN A 501 32.14 -4.59 11.82
N VAL A 502 31.37 -5.57 11.34
CA VAL A 502 31.81 -6.98 11.36
C VAL A 502 32.93 -7.16 10.31
N LEU A 503 34.13 -7.47 10.79
CA LEU A 503 35.33 -7.65 9.96
C LEU A 503 35.80 -9.10 9.96
N ALA A 504 36.57 -9.48 8.94
CA ALA A 504 37.09 -10.84 8.79
C ALA A 504 38.14 -11.16 9.86
N ILE A 505 38.02 -12.35 10.47
CA ILE A 505 38.99 -12.89 11.43
C ILE A 505 39.69 -14.13 10.87
N ALA A 506 40.69 -14.65 11.59
CA ALA A 506 41.51 -15.79 11.15
C ALA A 506 42.13 -15.60 9.76
N THR A 507 42.61 -14.39 9.50
CA THR A 507 43.24 -13.99 8.24
C THR A 507 44.73 -14.32 8.17
N GLY A 508 45.32 -14.71 9.31
CA GLY A 508 46.77 -14.90 9.47
C GLY A 508 47.52 -13.64 9.92
N MET A 509 46.81 -12.54 10.21
CA MET A 509 47.35 -11.29 10.76
C MET A 509 46.89 -11.12 12.21
N GLU A 510 47.83 -10.99 13.16
CA GLU A 510 47.52 -10.91 14.60
C GLU A 510 46.63 -9.68 14.93
N GLU A 511 46.73 -8.61 14.14
CA GLU A 511 45.90 -7.42 14.28
C GLU A 511 44.40 -7.70 14.07
N HIS A 512 44.06 -8.75 13.31
CA HIS A 512 42.68 -9.08 12.95
C HIS A 512 42.01 -10.04 13.94
N ASP A 513 42.78 -10.68 14.82
CA ASP A 513 42.28 -11.73 15.73
C ASP A 513 41.25 -11.19 16.72
N ALA A 514 41.38 -9.92 17.13
CA ALA A 514 40.49 -9.29 18.09
C ALA A 514 39.19 -8.71 17.50
N TYR A 515 39.04 -8.62 16.17
CA TYR A 515 37.96 -7.84 15.54
C TYR A 515 36.55 -8.30 15.94
N ALA A 516 36.33 -9.60 16.10
CA ALA A 516 35.05 -10.17 16.51
C ALA A 516 34.76 -9.92 17.99
N LEU A 517 35.74 -10.14 18.87
CA LEU A 517 35.64 -9.82 20.30
C LEU A 517 35.36 -8.32 20.52
N ASP A 518 36.09 -7.46 19.84
CA ASP A 518 35.90 -6.02 19.93
C ASP A 518 34.54 -5.57 19.40
N PHE A 519 33.90 -6.37 18.52
CA PHE A 519 32.56 -6.05 18.01
C PHE A 519 31.57 -6.33 19.12
N ILE A 520 31.65 -7.52 19.73
CA ILE A 520 30.81 -7.94 20.85
C ILE A 520 30.93 -6.94 22.00
N ARG A 521 32.15 -6.51 22.35
CA ARG A 521 32.37 -5.48 23.38
C ARG A 521 31.76 -4.13 23.01
N ALA A 522 31.87 -3.71 21.75
CA ALA A 522 31.28 -2.46 21.28
C ALA A 522 29.75 -2.52 21.30
N THR A 523 29.16 -3.65 20.91
CA THR A 523 27.71 -3.93 21.02
C THR A 523 27.24 -3.76 22.46
N GLU A 524 27.90 -4.41 23.41
CA GLU A 524 27.57 -4.29 24.83
C GLU A 524 27.63 -2.83 25.30
N TRP A 525 28.67 -2.10 24.88
CA TRP A 525 28.83 -0.70 25.23
C TRP A 525 27.72 0.16 24.63
N ILE A 526 27.39 0.00 23.35
CA ILE A 526 26.33 0.76 22.66
C ILE A 526 25.00 0.52 23.36
N HIS A 527 24.64 -0.73 23.62
CA HIS A 527 23.39 -1.12 24.28
C HIS A 527 23.23 -0.44 25.64
N HIS A 528 24.30 -0.38 26.44
CA HIS A 528 24.24 0.23 27.78
C HIS A 528 24.35 1.77 27.80
N ASN A 529 25.05 2.38 26.83
CA ASN A 529 25.43 3.79 26.89
C ASN A 529 24.62 4.69 25.93
N LEU A 530 24.01 4.13 24.88
CA LEU A 530 23.27 4.86 23.85
C LEU A 530 21.79 4.45 23.90
N PRO A 531 21.00 5.00 24.85
CA PRO A 531 19.66 4.49 25.14
C PRO A 531 18.73 4.60 23.92
N GLY A 532 18.05 3.51 23.62
CA GLY A 532 17.13 3.39 22.49
C GLY A 532 17.80 3.06 21.15
N ALA A 533 19.12 3.18 21.02
CA ALA A 533 19.80 2.75 19.80
C ALA A 533 19.88 1.21 19.73
N HIS A 534 19.97 0.71 18.51
CA HIS A 534 20.09 -0.72 18.20
C HIS A 534 21.45 -1.05 17.60
N VAL A 535 21.79 -2.33 17.50
CA VAL A 535 23.03 -2.80 16.87
C VAL A 535 22.75 -3.83 15.78
N SER A 536 23.44 -3.67 14.63
CA SER A 536 23.45 -4.60 13.51
C SER A 536 24.86 -4.92 13.03
N GLY A 537 24.97 -5.83 12.08
CA GLY A 537 26.23 -6.15 11.39
C GLY A 537 26.07 -7.17 10.27
N GLY A 538 26.92 -7.04 9.25
CA GLY A 538 27.07 -8.02 8.17
C GLY A 538 27.79 -9.29 8.64
N VAL A 539 27.05 -10.27 9.17
CA VAL A 539 27.62 -11.47 9.83
C VAL A 539 28.48 -12.29 8.87
N SER A 540 28.09 -12.37 7.59
CA SER A 540 28.84 -13.10 6.57
C SER A 540 30.29 -12.61 6.39
N ASN A 541 30.58 -11.34 6.70
CA ASN A 541 31.91 -10.74 6.59
C ASN A 541 32.93 -11.37 7.55
N LEU A 542 32.48 -11.82 8.72
CA LEU A 542 33.30 -12.46 9.76
C LEU A 542 34.14 -13.62 9.21
N SER A 543 33.50 -14.41 8.36
CA SER A 543 33.96 -15.72 7.91
C SER A 543 34.65 -15.70 6.53
N PHE A 544 35.00 -14.53 6.00
CA PHE A 544 35.51 -14.42 4.62
C PHE A 544 36.80 -15.22 4.36
N SER A 545 37.62 -15.43 5.40
CA SER A 545 38.84 -16.25 5.35
C SER A 545 38.57 -17.72 5.00
N PHE A 546 37.33 -18.21 5.20
CA PHE A 546 36.94 -19.61 4.98
C PHE A 546 35.98 -19.80 3.80
N ARG A 547 36.01 -18.90 2.80
CA ARG A 547 35.23 -19.07 1.56
C ARG A 547 35.50 -20.44 0.93
N GLY A 548 34.43 -21.21 0.70
CA GLY A 548 34.50 -22.58 0.17
C GLY A 548 34.25 -23.67 1.22
N ASN A 549 34.35 -23.36 2.51
CA ASN A 549 33.99 -24.26 3.60
C ASN A 549 32.72 -23.76 4.31
N ASN A 550 31.54 -24.15 3.79
CA ASN A 550 30.26 -23.61 4.29
C ASN A 550 29.99 -23.99 5.75
N TYR A 551 30.32 -25.21 6.17
CA TYR A 551 30.09 -25.65 7.54
C TYR A 551 30.85 -24.78 8.55
N ILE A 552 32.16 -24.57 8.35
CA ILE A 552 32.95 -23.71 9.25
C ILE A 552 32.40 -22.27 9.28
N ARG A 553 32.00 -21.73 8.12
CA ARG A 553 31.41 -20.38 8.07
C ARG A 553 30.14 -20.30 8.89
N GLU A 554 29.20 -21.22 8.68
CA GLU A 554 27.93 -21.27 9.40
C GLU A 554 28.14 -21.48 10.90
N ALA A 555 29.09 -22.33 11.30
CA ALA A 555 29.45 -22.55 12.70
C ALA A 555 30.07 -21.29 13.34
N MET A 556 30.95 -20.56 12.63
CA MET A 556 31.47 -19.26 13.09
C MET A 556 30.34 -18.23 13.27
N HIS A 557 29.38 -18.17 12.33
CA HIS A 557 28.23 -17.27 12.43
C HIS A 557 27.39 -17.59 13.67
N ALA A 558 27.10 -18.87 13.91
CA ALA A 558 26.33 -19.32 15.06
C ALA A 558 27.01 -18.96 16.40
N VAL A 559 28.33 -19.16 16.51
CA VAL A 559 29.09 -18.78 17.72
C VAL A 559 29.11 -17.27 17.92
N PHE A 560 29.38 -16.51 16.87
CA PHE A 560 29.39 -15.06 16.94
C PHE A 560 28.03 -14.49 17.34
N LEU A 561 26.95 -14.92 16.68
CA LEU A 561 25.60 -14.47 16.99
C LEU A 561 25.17 -14.86 18.40
N TYR A 562 25.51 -16.07 18.87
CA TYR A 562 25.21 -16.49 20.24
C TYR A 562 25.75 -15.51 21.29
N HIS A 563 27.02 -15.11 21.16
CA HIS A 563 27.66 -14.18 22.09
C HIS A 563 27.22 -12.73 21.86
N ALA A 564 27.06 -12.29 20.61
CA ALA A 564 26.65 -10.92 20.30
C ALA A 564 25.20 -10.62 20.71
N ILE A 565 24.28 -11.56 20.52
CA ILE A 565 22.87 -11.40 20.92
C ILE A 565 22.75 -11.28 22.44
N GLN A 566 23.54 -12.04 23.21
CA GLN A 566 23.51 -11.98 24.68
C GLN A 566 23.89 -10.61 25.24
N VAL A 567 24.71 -9.85 24.52
CA VAL A 567 25.15 -8.50 24.93
C VAL A 567 24.37 -7.38 24.25
N GLY A 568 23.28 -7.70 23.54
CA GLY A 568 22.36 -6.70 23.00
C GLY A 568 22.48 -6.42 21.50
N MET A 569 22.93 -7.38 20.68
CA MET A 569 22.79 -7.29 19.22
C MET A 569 21.34 -7.56 18.80
N ASP A 570 20.70 -6.59 18.13
CA ASP A 570 19.28 -6.64 17.77
C ASP A 570 19.02 -7.17 16.36
N PHE A 571 19.89 -6.85 15.40
CA PHE A 571 19.74 -7.18 13.99
C PHE A 571 20.98 -7.91 13.47
N GLY A 572 20.83 -8.74 12.45
CA GLY A 572 21.97 -9.23 11.68
C GLY A 572 21.63 -9.46 10.22
N ILE A 573 22.53 -9.00 9.34
CA ILE A 573 22.44 -9.29 7.91
C ILE A 573 23.05 -10.67 7.69
N VAL A 574 22.17 -11.65 7.48
CA VAL A 574 22.46 -13.09 7.50
C VAL A 574 21.74 -13.80 6.36
N ASN A 575 22.20 -15.01 6.04
CA ASN A 575 21.42 -15.94 5.25
C ASN A 575 20.41 -16.66 6.16
N PRO A 576 19.09 -16.44 6.03
CA PRO A 576 18.09 -17.04 6.93
C PRO A 576 18.01 -18.57 6.79
N SER A 577 18.49 -19.13 5.67
CA SER A 577 18.46 -20.57 5.40
C SER A 577 19.56 -21.38 6.12
N THR A 578 20.43 -20.73 6.90
CA THR A 578 21.55 -21.39 7.59
C THR A 578 21.03 -22.36 8.64
N LYS A 579 21.57 -23.59 8.66
CA LYS A 579 21.02 -24.68 9.50
C LYS A 579 21.78 -24.91 10.80
N VAL A 580 23.04 -24.48 10.87
CA VAL A 580 23.89 -24.72 12.04
C VAL A 580 23.46 -23.80 13.18
N THR A 581 22.98 -24.37 14.27
CA THR A 581 22.76 -23.62 15.51
C THR A 581 23.93 -23.83 16.48
N TYR A 582 24.09 -22.92 17.45
CA TYR A 582 25.15 -23.01 18.47
C TYR A 582 25.16 -24.37 19.20
N ALA A 583 23.98 -24.92 19.48
CA ALA A 583 23.81 -26.18 20.20
C ALA A 583 24.16 -27.42 19.36
N ASP A 584 24.13 -27.31 18.03
CA ASP A 584 24.41 -28.42 17.12
C ASP A 584 25.92 -28.64 16.91
N ILE A 585 26.76 -27.66 17.28
CA ILE A 585 28.20 -27.71 17.05
C ILE A 585 28.84 -28.69 18.05
N PRO A 586 29.59 -29.71 17.58
CA PRO A 586 30.30 -30.65 18.46
C PRO A 586 31.24 -29.93 19.44
N ALA A 587 31.29 -30.39 20.69
CA ALA A 587 32.00 -29.68 21.77
C ALA A 587 33.48 -29.36 21.48
N GLU A 588 34.20 -30.28 20.82
CA GLU A 588 35.60 -30.07 20.44
C GLU A 588 35.75 -28.98 19.37
N GLU A 589 34.85 -28.95 18.39
CA GLU A 589 34.82 -27.93 17.32
C GLU A 589 34.40 -26.58 17.87
N LEU A 590 33.35 -26.57 18.70
CA LEU A 590 32.82 -25.38 19.36
C LEU A 590 33.90 -24.66 20.14
N LYS A 591 34.71 -25.40 20.91
CA LYS A 591 35.81 -24.83 21.68
C LYS A 591 36.83 -24.10 20.79
N VAL A 592 37.21 -24.70 19.66
CA VAL A 592 38.16 -24.09 18.71
C VAL A 592 37.57 -22.84 18.08
N ILE A 593 36.30 -22.89 17.68
CA ILE A 593 35.61 -21.75 17.07
C ILE A 593 35.42 -20.61 18.08
N GLU A 594 35.04 -20.91 19.32
CA GLU A 594 34.96 -19.93 20.41
C GLU A 594 36.31 -19.29 20.71
N ASP A 595 37.39 -20.08 20.74
CA ASP A 595 38.74 -19.56 20.99
C ASP A 595 39.15 -18.53 19.93
N VAL A 596 38.72 -18.72 18.67
CA VAL A 596 38.92 -17.77 17.57
C VAL A 596 37.99 -16.55 17.68
N VAL A 597 36.68 -16.75 17.79
CA VAL A 597 35.69 -15.65 17.80
C VAL A 597 35.88 -14.72 19.00
N LEU A 598 36.22 -15.29 20.16
CA LEU A 598 36.40 -14.54 21.41
C LEU A 598 37.87 -14.23 21.72
N ASN A 599 38.78 -14.56 20.80
CA ASN A 599 40.22 -14.33 20.95
C ASN A 599 40.77 -14.78 22.32
N ARG A 600 40.39 -15.99 22.78
CA ARG A 600 40.70 -16.49 24.15
C ARG A 600 42.16 -16.89 24.33
N ARG A 601 42.85 -17.25 23.24
CA ARG A 601 44.24 -17.71 23.26
C ARG A 601 44.96 -17.39 21.97
N LYS A 602 46.28 -17.20 22.06
CA LYS A 602 47.14 -17.07 20.88
C LYS A 602 47.17 -18.37 20.07
N GLY A 603 47.26 -18.24 18.75
CA GLY A 603 47.34 -19.36 17.81
C GLY A 603 45.99 -20.03 17.49
N ALA A 604 44.87 -19.55 18.03
CA ALA A 604 43.56 -20.16 17.80
C ALA A 604 43.18 -20.23 16.30
N SER A 605 43.58 -19.24 15.51
CA SER A 605 43.32 -19.23 14.05
C SER A 605 43.99 -20.37 13.32
N GLU A 606 45.21 -20.76 13.72
CA GLU A 606 45.93 -21.89 13.11
C GLU A 606 45.18 -23.21 13.37
N ASP A 607 44.68 -23.39 14.59
CA ASP A 607 43.91 -24.59 14.96
C ASP A 607 42.56 -24.65 14.22
N LEU A 608 41.91 -23.51 13.99
CA LEU A 608 40.68 -23.46 13.19
C LEU A 608 40.95 -23.79 11.71
N ILE A 609 42.08 -23.34 11.17
CA ILE A 609 42.50 -23.71 9.81
C ILE A 609 42.79 -25.22 9.72
N GLU A 610 43.47 -25.79 10.72
CA GLU A 610 43.72 -27.24 10.77
C GLU A 610 42.40 -28.02 10.87
N LEU A 611 41.46 -27.58 11.72
CA LEU A 611 40.13 -28.16 11.85
C LEU A 611 39.35 -28.09 10.52
N ALA A 612 39.35 -26.91 9.88
CA ALA A 612 38.70 -26.71 8.59
C ALA A 612 39.29 -27.64 7.51
N GLY A 613 40.61 -27.84 7.53
CA GLY A 613 41.31 -28.77 6.65
C GLY A 613 40.92 -30.23 6.91
N LYS A 614 40.83 -30.65 8.18
CA LYS A 614 40.37 -32.01 8.55
C LYS A 614 38.95 -32.28 8.08
N ILE A 615 38.01 -31.35 8.35
CA ILE A 615 36.61 -31.50 7.95
C ILE A 615 36.48 -31.56 6.42
N LEU A 616 37.20 -30.70 5.70
CA LEU A 616 37.18 -30.72 4.24
C LEU A 616 37.75 -32.03 3.68
N ALA A 617 38.83 -32.55 4.27
CA ALA A 617 39.42 -33.84 3.87
C ALA A 617 38.46 -35.01 4.16
N GLU A 618 37.73 -34.98 5.27
CA GLU A 618 36.70 -35.98 5.59
C GLU A 618 35.48 -35.89 4.66
N GLU A 619 35.03 -34.70 4.29
CA GLU A 619 33.96 -34.51 3.31
C GLU A 619 34.36 -35.01 1.92
N LEU A 620 35.59 -34.72 1.49
CA LEU A 620 36.14 -35.21 0.23
C LEU A 620 36.29 -36.74 0.25
N ALA A 621 36.79 -37.31 1.35
CA ALA A 621 36.89 -38.76 1.52
C ALA A 621 35.51 -39.45 1.54
N LYS A 622 34.49 -38.82 2.14
CA LYS A 622 33.09 -39.30 2.08
C LYS A 622 32.48 -39.20 0.68
N LYS A 623 32.81 -38.16 -0.09
CA LYS A 623 32.40 -38.01 -1.50
C LYS A 623 33.11 -39.01 -2.42
N GLU A 624 34.37 -39.35 -2.15
CA GLU A 624 35.13 -40.35 -2.92
C GLU A 624 34.75 -41.79 -2.54
N ALA A 625 34.38 -42.06 -1.29
CA ALA A 625 33.88 -43.36 -0.84
C ALA A 625 32.38 -43.60 -1.14
N GLY A 626 31.64 -42.56 -1.54
CA GLY A 626 30.21 -42.57 -1.81
C GLY A 626 29.87 -42.27 -3.27
N ALA A 627 30.39 -43.05 -4.22
CA ALA A 627 29.79 -43.11 -5.54
C ALA A 627 28.43 -43.83 -5.46
N VAL A 628 27.38 -43.16 -5.92
CA VAL A 628 25.96 -43.56 -5.95
C VAL A 628 25.15 -43.22 -4.68
N SER A 629 24.82 -41.94 -4.51
CA SER A 629 23.44 -41.45 -4.64
C SER A 629 23.43 -39.92 -4.54
N GLY A 630 23.08 -39.26 -5.65
CA GLY A 630 22.81 -37.84 -5.62
C GLY A 630 21.47 -37.62 -4.93
N SER A 631 21.47 -37.31 -3.63
CA SER A 631 20.32 -36.70 -2.97
C SER A 631 20.42 -35.19 -3.12
N THR A 632 20.00 -34.70 -4.28
CA THR A 632 19.29 -33.42 -4.32
C THR A 632 18.05 -33.58 -3.44
N THR A 633 18.14 -33.18 -2.18
CA THR A 633 16.95 -32.81 -1.41
C THR A 633 16.45 -31.49 -1.96
N SER A 634 15.87 -31.55 -3.16
CA SER A 634 14.92 -30.57 -3.62
C SER A 634 13.65 -30.72 -2.78
N GLU A 635 13.01 -29.60 -2.46
CA GLU A 635 11.65 -29.51 -1.89
C GLU A 635 10.58 -30.02 -2.90
N THR A 636 10.84 -31.17 -3.54
CA THR A 636 10.00 -31.80 -4.58
C THR A 636 9.13 -32.94 -4.04
N ASP A 637 9.32 -33.35 -2.78
CA ASP A 637 8.79 -34.62 -2.26
C ASP A 637 7.29 -34.58 -1.86
N ASP A 638 6.66 -33.40 -1.91
CA ASP A 638 5.21 -33.27 -1.76
C ASP A 638 4.50 -32.93 -3.07
N ARG A 639 5.22 -32.31 -4.02
CA ARG A 639 4.66 -31.85 -5.28
C ARG A 639 4.36 -32.99 -6.26
N SER A 640 5.12 -34.09 -6.20
CA SER A 640 4.89 -35.30 -7.02
C SER A 640 3.64 -36.11 -6.61
N LYS A 641 2.99 -35.77 -5.49
CA LYS A 641 1.82 -36.48 -4.95
C LYS A 641 0.47 -35.91 -5.40
N SER A 642 0.44 -34.68 -5.93
CA SER A 642 -0.79 -34.02 -6.41
C SER A 642 -0.90 -34.10 -7.94
N PRO A 643 -2.11 -34.34 -8.50
CA PRO A 643 -2.37 -34.28 -9.94
C PRO A 643 -1.95 -32.94 -10.56
N VAL A 644 -1.50 -32.94 -11.82
CA VAL A 644 -1.01 -31.74 -12.52
C VAL A 644 -2.06 -30.62 -12.57
N GLU A 645 -3.34 -30.98 -12.63
CA GLU A 645 -4.48 -30.06 -12.63
C GLU A 645 -4.55 -29.27 -11.32
N GLU A 646 -4.37 -29.95 -10.18
CA GLU A 646 -4.35 -29.32 -8.87
C GLU A 646 -3.10 -28.44 -8.71
N ARG A 647 -1.96 -28.85 -9.26
CA ARG A 647 -0.72 -28.06 -9.20
C ARG A 647 -0.83 -26.78 -10.01
N LEU A 648 -1.41 -26.84 -11.22
CA LEU A 648 -1.68 -25.67 -12.06
C LEU A 648 -2.68 -24.71 -11.39
N ALA A 649 -3.77 -25.24 -10.82
CA ALA A 649 -4.72 -24.42 -10.08
C ALA A 649 -4.08 -23.76 -8.84
N GLN A 650 -3.25 -24.50 -8.08
CA GLN A 650 -2.51 -23.95 -6.94
C GLN A 650 -1.44 -22.93 -7.36
N ALA A 651 -0.75 -23.15 -8.48
CA ALA A 651 0.22 -22.22 -9.03
C ALA A 651 -0.44 -20.88 -9.35
N LEU A 652 -1.64 -20.90 -9.93
CA LEU A 652 -2.43 -19.69 -10.13
C LEU A 652 -2.87 -19.04 -8.82
N ILE A 653 -3.47 -19.80 -7.89
CA ILE A 653 -3.92 -19.25 -6.59
C ILE A 653 -2.76 -18.60 -5.83
N LYS A 654 -1.56 -19.18 -5.89
CA LYS A 654 -0.36 -18.62 -5.24
C LYS A 654 0.36 -17.57 -6.10
N GLY A 655 0.00 -17.43 -7.36
CA GLY A 655 0.68 -16.59 -8.35
C GLY A 655 2.15 -17.00 -8.55
N ASP A 656 2.45 -18.30 -8.48
CA ASP A 656 3.80 -18.85 -8.53
C ASP A 656 4.10 -19.45 -9.91
N SER A 657 5.00 -18.81 -10.65
CA SER A 657 5.43 -19.26 -11.98
C SER A 657 6.64 -20.19 -11.97
N THR A 658 7.21 -20.50 -10.79
CA THR A 658 8.53 -21.16 -10.66
C THR A 658 8.63 -22.47 -11.44
N PHE A 659 7.54 -23.23 -11.48
CA PHE A 659 7.46 -24.53 -12.16
C PHE A 659 6.32 -24.62 -13.17
N LEU A 660 5.77 -23.46 -13.54
CA LEU A 660 4.60 -23.37 -14.41
C LEU A 660 4.88 -24.00 -15.78
N GLU A 661 6.06 -23.78 -16.35
CA GLU A 661 6.45 -24.35 -17.64
C GLU A 661 6.53 -25.88 -17.60
N ASP A 662 7.05 -26.46 -16.51
CA ASP A 662 7.16 -27.91 -16.34
C ASP A 662 5.77 -28.56 -16.17
N ASP A 663 4.89 -27.96 -15.36
CA ASP A 663 3.52 -28.44 -15.17
C ASP A 663 2.70 -28.32 -16.45
N LEU A 664 2.86 -27.24 -17.22
CA LEU A 664 2.18 -27.08 -18.51
C LEU A 664 2.65 -28.10 -19.54
N LYS A 665 3.94 -28.45 -19.56
CA LYS A 665 4.46 -29.52 -20.43
C LYS A 665 3.92 -30.90 -20.04
N GLU A 666 3.78 -31.18 -18.76
CA GLU A 666 3.12 -32.42 -18.29
C GLU A 666 1.64 -32.43 -18.67
N ALA A 667 0.93 -31.31 -18.48
CA ALA A 667 -0.48 -31.18 -18.85
C ALA A 667 -0.71 -31.31 -20.36
N LEU A 668 0.18 -30.81 -21.21
CA LEU A 668 0.14 -31.03 -22.66
C LEU A 668 0.22 -32.52 -23.05
N GLY A 669 0.75 -33.39 -22.18
CA GLY A 669 0.73 -34.84 -22.36
C GLY A 669 -0.57 -35.52 -21.89
N ASN A 670 -1.34 -34.85 -21.04
CA ASN A 670 -2.55 -35.38 -20.40
C ASN A 670 -3.86 -34.87 -21.02
N PHE A 671 -3.82 -33.71 -21.69
CA PHE A 671 -4.98 -33.07 -22.32
C PHE A 671 -4.92 -33.18 -23.86
N PRO A 672 -6.06 -33.35 -24.54
CA PRO A 672 -6.10 -33.54 -25.99
C PRO A 672 -5.75 -32.29 -26.80
N HIS A 673 -6.07 -31.10 -26.30
CA HIS A 673 -5.69 -29.81 -26.89
C HIS A 673 -5.07 -28.88 -25.84
N ALA A 674 -4.14 -28.03 -26.28
CA ALA A 674 -3.51 -27.01 -25.42
C ALA A 674 -4.54 -26.02 -24.83
N VAL A 675 -5.64 -25.77 -25.55
CA VAL A 675 -6.76 -24.92 -25.09
C VAL A 675 -7.51 -25.55 -23.91
N ASP A 676 -7.60 -26.88 -23.84
CA ASP A 676 -8.31 -27.57 -22.75
C ASP A 676 -7.62 -27.37 -21.39
N ILE A 677 -6.31 -27.09 -21.40
CA ILE A 677 -5.53 -26.76 -20.19
C ILE A 677 -5.91 -25.35 -19.68
N ILE A 678 -6.21 -24.43 -20.59
CA ILE A 678 -6.70 -23.09 -20.27
C ILE A 678 -8.10 -23.20 -19.69
N GLU A 679 -9.04 -23.79 -20.44
CA GLU A 679 -10.46 -23.89 -20.06
C GLU A 679 -10.71 -24.80 -18.84
N GLY A 680 -9.81 -25.74 -18.56
CA GLY A 680 -9.89 -26.66 -17.42
C GLY A 680 -9.13 -26.17 -16.17
N PRO A 681 -7.93 -26.72 -15.90
CA PRO A 681 -7.22 -26.51 -14.63
C PRO A 681 -6.85 -25.04 -14.35
N LEU A 682 -6.50 -24.27 -15.38
CA LEU A 682 -6.16 -22.85 -15.22
C LEU A 682 -7.40 -22.01 -14.86
N MET A 683 -8.50 -22.14 -15.60
CA MET A 683 -9.77 -21.47 -15.27
C MET A 683 -10.34 -21.88 -13.90
N ALA A 684 -10.19 -23.14 -13.49
CA ALA A 684 -10.56 -23.59 -12.16
C ALA A 684 -9.79 -22.84 -11.05
N GLY A 685 -8.49 -22.60 -11.26
CA GLY A 685 -7.67 -21.76 -10.39
C GLY A 685 -8.16 -20.31 -10.33
N MET A 686 -8.48 -19.70 -11.48
CA MET A 686 -9.00 -18.33 -11.58
C MET A 686 -10.35 -18.16 -10.89
N ASN A 687 -11.26 -19.13 -11.05
CA ASN A 687 -12.56 -19.13 -10.36
C ASN A 687 -12.40 -19.13 -8.84
N LYS A 688 -11.42 -19.89 -8.34
CA LYS A 688 -11.12 -19.94 -6.90
C LYS A 688 -10.55 -18.61 -6.42
N VAL A 689 -9.69 -17.95 -7.20
CA VAL A 689 -9.20 -16.60 -6.92
C VAL A 689 -10.34 -15.58 -6.85
N GLY A 690 -11.28 -15.60 -7.81
CA GLY A 690 -12.47 -14.74 -7.76
C GLY A 690 -13.29 -14.95 -6.49
N THR A 691 -13.48 -16.21 -6.07
CA THR A 691 -14.16 -16.54 -4.81
C THR A 691 -13.41 -16.01 -3.59
N LEU A 692 -12.09 -16.24 -3.51
CA LEU A 692 -11.26 -15.83 -2.38
C LEU A 692 -11.19 -14.30 -2.25
N PHE A 693 -11.15 -13.59 -3.37
CA PHE A 693 -11.19 -12.12 -3.40
C PHE A 693 -12.55 -11.60 -2.92
N GLY A 694 -13.66 -12.15 -3.43
CA GLY A 694 -15.01 -11.77 -3.01
C GLY A 694 -15.32 -12.08 -1.53
N GLU A 695 -14.65 -13.09 -0.94
CA GLU A 695 -14.70 -13.40 0.49
C GLU A 695 -13.75 -12.54 1.36
N GLY A 696 -12.93 -11.67 0.75
CA GLY A 696 -11.92 -10.88 1.46
C GLY A 696 -10.71 -11.67 1.98
N LYS A 697 -10.50 -12.90 1.49
CA LYS A 697 -9.37 -13.79 1.86
C LYS A 697 -8.15 -13.65 0.96
N MET A 698 -8.31 -12.98 -0.17
CA MET A 698 -7.27 -12.66 -1.13
C MET A 698 -7.41 -11.19 -1.52
N PHE A 699 -6.29 -10.50 -1.76
CA PHE A 699 -6.27 -9.05 -1.94
C PHE A 699 -5.88 -8.66 -3.36
N LEU A 700 -6.17 -7.41 -3.77
CA LEU A 700 -5.96 -6.97 -5.15
C LEU A 700 -4.54 -7.22 -5.68
N PRO A 701 -3.43 -6.93 -4.95
CA PRO A 701 -2.09 -7.28 -5.42
C PRO A 701 -1.88 -8.79 -5.62
N GLN A 702 -2.52 -9.64 -4.82
CA GLN A 702 -2.47 -11.10 -5.00
C GLN A 702 -3.28 -11.53 -6.23
N VAL A 703 -4.44 -10.90 -6.49
CA VAL A 703 -5.24 -11.14 -7.70
C VAL A 703 -4.45 -10.75 -8.95
N VAL A 704 -3.79 -9.59 -8.93
CA VAL A 704 -2.89 -9.10 -10.00
C VAL A 704 -1.73 -10.08 -10.24
N LYS A 705 -1.20 -10.68 -9.18
CA LYS A 705 -0.15 -11.71 -9.27
C LYS A 705 -0.66 -13.00 -9.93
N THR A 706 -1.83 -13.50 -9.53
CA THR A 706 -2.48 -14.67 -10.17
C THR A 706 -2.75 -14.41 -11.66
N ALA A 707 -3.30 -13.24 -11.96
CA ALA A 707 -3.52 -12.73 -13.31
C ALA A 707 -2.26 -12.82 -14.20
N ARG A 708 -1.10 -12.47 -13.62
CA ARG A 708 0.19 -12.56 -14.30
C ARG A 708 0.62 -13.99 -14.58
N THR A 709 0.48 -14.88 -13.60
CA THR A 709 0.76 -16.32 -13.76
C THR A 709 -0.15 -16.93 -14.83
N MET A 710 -1.41 -16.50 -14.91
CA MET A 710 -2.36 -16.89 -15.95
C MET A 710 -1.89 -16.45 -17.33
N LYS A 711 -1.55 -15.17 -17.50
CA LYS A 711 -1.00 -14.65 -18.78
C LYS A 711 0.27 -15.40 -19.19
N GLN A 712 1.19 -15.65 -18.27
CA GLN A 712 2.40 -16.44 -18.55
C GLN A 712 2.08 -17.86 -19.00
N ALA A 713 1.07 -18.50 -18.38
CA ALA A 713 0.63 -19.82 -18.80
C ALA A 713 0.08 -19.81 -20.22
N VAL A 714 -0.75 -18.81 -20.57
CA VAL A 714 -1.26 -18.61 -21.92
C VAL A 714 -0.12 -18.36 -22.91
N ASP A 715 0.84 -17.49 -22.59
CA ASP A 715 2.01 -17.20 -23.43
C ASP A 715 2.85 -18.47 -23.71
N ILE A 716 3.00 -19.37 -22.72
CA ILE A 716 3.69 -20.66 -22.87
C ILE A 716 2.90 -21.62 -23.76
N LEU A 717 1.58 -21.65 -23.62
CA LEU A 717 0.70 -22.53 -24.40
C LEU A 717 0.46 -22.01 -25.83
N GLN A 718 0.60 -20.70 -26.07
CA GLN A 718 0.32 -20.04 -27.34
C GLN A 718 1.00 -20.71 -28.56
N PRO A 719 2.28 -21.11 -28.53
CA PRO A 719 2.92 -21.79 -29.67
C PRO A 719 2.35 -23.19 -29.93
N TYR A 720 1.87 -23.89 -28.89
CA TYR A 720 1.24 -25.20 -29.01
C TYR A 720 -0.17 -25.07 -29.56
N ILE A 721 -0.92 -24.07 -29.08
CA ILE A 721 -2.23 -23.69 -29.62
C ILE A 721 -2.08 -23.34 -31.11
N GLU A 722 -1.05 -22.57 -31.48
CA GLU A 722 -0.71 -22.22 -32.86
C GLU A 722 -0.32 -23.41 -33.74
N ALA A 723 0.42 -24.37 -33.18
CA ALA A 723 0.79 -25.61 -33.88
C ALA A 723 -0.40 -26.58 -34.06
N GLU A 724 -1.39 -26.51 -33.17
CA GLU A 724 -2.64 -27.27 -33.23
C GLU A 724 -3.69 -26.62 -34.16
N LYS A 725 -3.42 -25.41 -34.71
CA LYS A 725 -4.34 -24.74 -35.62
C LYS A 725 -4.44 -25.43 -36.99
N THR A 726 -5.55 -26.12 -37.20
CA THR A 726 -6.38 -25.87 -38.39
C THR A 726 -7.16 -24.57 -38.17
N GLU A 727 -7.17 -23.67 -39.17
CA GLU A 727 -7.77 -22.32 -39.18
C GLU A 727 -8.91 -22.07 -38.16
N SER A 728 -8.57 -21.65 -36.94
CA SER A 728 -9.29 -20.69 -36.09
C SER A 728 -8.72 -20.70 -34.67
N THR A 729 -8.14 -19.58 -34.25
CA THR A 729 -8.10 -19.25 -32.82
C THR A 729 -8.32 -17.77 -32.77
N THR A 730 -9.58 -17.44 -32.61
CA THR A 730 -10.10 -16.12 -32.32
C THR A 730 -9.87 -15.82 -30.83
N SER A 731 -9.63 -14.54 -30.51
CA SER A 731 -9.75 -13.99 -29.16
C SER A 731 -11.04 -14.49 -28.47
N ALA A 732 -11.05 -14.61 -27.13
CA ALA A 732 -12.29 -14.94 -26.38
C ALA A 732 -13.41 -13.90 -26.60
N GLY A 733 -13.03 -12.72 -27.09
CA GLY A 733 -13.88 -11.61 -27.48
C GLY A 733 -13.13 -10.29 -27.26
N LYS A 734 -13.57 -9.23 -27.92
CA LYS A 734 -13.05 -7.87 -27.75
C LYS A 734 -14.02 -7.08 -26.87
N VAL A 735 -13.52 -6.54 -25.76
CA VAL A 735 -14.33 -5.82 -24.77
C VAL A 735 -13.87 -4.37 -24.68
N LEU A 736 -14.80 -3.43 -24.84
CA LEU A 736 -14.53 -2.01 -24.62
C LEU A 736 -14.94 -1.61 -23.20
N LEU A 737 -14.02 -1.01 -22.45
CA LEU A 737 -14.28 -0.53 -21.09
C LEU A 737 -14.19 0.99 -21.03
N ALA A 738 -15.13 1.63 -20.36
CA ALA A 738 -15.14 3.08 -20.17
C ALA A 738 -15.72 3.47 -18.81
N THR A 739 -15.09 4.43 -18.13
CA THR A 739 -15.77 5.16 -17.05
C THR A 739 -16.56 6.28 -17.72
N VAL A 740 -17.86 6.32 -17.46
CA VAL A 740 -18.79 7.21 -18.16
C VAL A 740 -18.49 8.68 -17.90
N LYS A 741 -18.99 9.53 -18.79
CA LYS A 741 -18.85 10.99 -18.71
C LYS A 741 -19.18 11.54 -17.32
N GLY A 742 -18.37 12.48 -16.85
CA GLY A 742 -18.56 13.14 -15.56
C GLY A 742 -18.00 12.36 -14.38
N ASP A 743 -17.48 11.15 -14.59
CA ASP A 743 -16.87 10.32 -13.56
C ASP A 743 -15.39 10.07 -13.86
N VAL A 744 -14.56 10.38 -12.87
CA VAL A 744 -13.09 10.27 -12.91
C VAL A 744 -12.57 9.02 -12.21
N HIS A 745 -13.44 8.23 -11.59
CA HIS A 745 -13.02 7.05 -10.85
C HIS A 745 -12.87 5.86 -11.79
N ASP A 746 -11.66 5.35 -11.92
CA ASP A 746 -11.33 4.23 -12.82
C ASP A 746 -10.82 2.99 -12.11
N ILE A 747 -10.66 3.00 -10.79
CA ILE A 747 -10.09 1.86 -10.05
C ILE A 747 -10.86 0.57 -10.37
N GLY A 748 -12.20 0.59 -10.27
CA GLY A 748 -13.03 -0.57 -10.60
C GLY A 748 -12.91 -1.01 -12.06
N LYS A 749 -12.90 -0.06 -13.00
CA LYS A 749 -12.69 -0.32 -14.43
C LYS A 749 -11.34 -0.97 -14.69
N ASN A 750 -10.27 -0.45 -14.07
CA ASN A 750 -8.92 -0.97 -14.23
C ASN A 750 -8.84 -2.40 -13.68
N ILE A 751 -9.51 -2.69 -12.56
CA ILE A 751 -9.63 -4.07 -12.04
C ILE A 751 -10.37 -4.97 -13.06
N VAL A 752 -11.50 -4.53 -13.61
CA VAL A 752 -12.24 -5.30 -14.64
C VAL A 752 -11.39 -5.51 -15.89
N SER A 753 -10.66 -4.49 -16.34
CA SER A 753 -9.72 -4.58 -17.47
C SER A 753 -8.71 -5.69 -17.24
N VAL A 754 -8.11 -5.71 -16.05
CA VAL A 754 -7.19 -6.75 -15.63
C VAL A 754 -7.87 -8.12 -15.64
N VAL A 755 -9.01 -8.26 -14.97
CA VAL A 755 -9.73 -9.54 -14.89
C VAL A 755 -10.08 -10.07 -16.28
N MET A 756 -10.62 -9.23 -17.16
CA MET A 756 -10.99 -9.61 -18.53
C MET A 756 -9.76 -10.02 -19.36
N ALA A 757 -8.69 -9.22 -19.33
CA ALA A 757 -7.44 -9.56 -20.01
C ALA A 757 -6.85 -10.90 -19.51
N CYS A 758 -7.02 -11.22 -18.23
CA CYS A 758 -6.58 -12.48 -17.64
C CYS A 758 -7.41 -13.70 -18.05
N ASN A 759 -8.59 -13.48 -18.61
CA ASN A 759 -9.46 -14.54 -19.13
C ASN A 759 -9.44 -14.58 -20.67
N GLY A 760 -8.42 -13.98 -21.32
CA GLY A 760 -8.19 -14.11 -22.75
C GLY A 760 -8.97 -13.13 -23.65
N TYR A 761 -9.60 -12.11 -23.06
CA TYR A 761 -10.28 -11.03 -23.81
C TYR A 761 -9.30 -9.95 -24.29
N ASP A 762 -9.55 -9.39 -25.47
CA ASP A 762 -8.87 -8.19 -25.97
C ASP A 762 -9.56 -6.95 -25.41
N VAL A 763 -8.91 -6.23 -24.49
CA VAL A 763 -9.53 -5.14 -23.74
C VAL A 763 -9.10 -3.78 -24.27
N ILE A 764 -10.08 -2.99 -24.69
CA ILE A 764 -9.89 -1.59 -25.08
C ILE A 764 -10.40 -0.70 -23.95
N ASP A 765 -9.46 -0.11 -23.22
CA ASP A 765 -9.78 0.84 -22.16
C ASP A 765 -9.81 2.27 -22.72
N MET A 766 -10.97 2.92 -22.66
CA MET A 766 -11.17 4.30 -23.10
C MET A 766 -10.82 5.34 -22.02
N GLY A 767 -10.48 4.91 -20.80
CA GLY A 767 -10.17 5.78 -19.67
C GLY A 767 -11.42 6.33 -18.98
N VAL A 768 -11.30 7.55 -18.46
CA VAL A 768 -12.32 8.22 -17.65
C VAL A 768 -13.06 9.33 -18.37
N MET A 769 -14.21 9.72 -17.82
CA MET A 769 -15.04 10.80 -18.32
C MET A 769 -15.45 10.66 -19.79
N VAL A 770 -15.61 9.42 -20.27
CA VAL A 770 -15.77 9.15 -21.70
C VAL A 770 -17.20 9.51 -22.15
N PRO A 771 -17.38 10.42 -23.12
CA PRO A 771 -18.71 10.75 -23.66
C PRO A 771 -19.37 9.56 -24.38
N ALA A 772 -20.70 9.46 -24.29
CA ALA A 772 -21.47 8.38 -24.90
C ALA A 772 -21.24 8.24 -26.41
N ASP A 773 -21.14 9.36 -27.14
CA ASP A 773 -20.87 9.36 -28.59
C ASP A 773 -19.51 8.76 -28.94
N GLN A 774 -18.49 8.98 -28.09
CA GLN A 774 -17.16 8.41 -28.29
C GLN A 774 -17.16 6.91 -28.00
N ILE A 775 -17.86 6.46 -26.94
CA ILE A 775 -18.01 5.03 -26.63
C ILE A 775 -18.64 4.30 -27.81
N VAL A 776 -19.77 4.82 -28.32
CA VAL A 776 -20.47 4.26 -29.49
C VAL A 776 -19.55 4.23 -30.71
N ARG A 777 -18.85 5.33 -30.99
CA ARG A 777 -17.95 5.44 -32.13
C ARG A 777 -16.79 4.45 -32.06
N LYS A 778 -16.11 4.37 -30.91
CA LYS A 778 -14.96 3.48 -30.71
C LYS A 778 -15.39 2.01 -30.74
N ALA A 779 -16.55 1.68 -30.17
CA ALA A 779 -17.13 0.34 -30.23
C ALA A 779 -17.36 -0.12 -31.68
N LYS A 780 -17.82 0.78 -32.56
CA LYS A 780 -17.97 0.52 -34.01
C LYS A 780 -16.63 0.43 -34.74
N GLU A 781 -15.72 1.38 -34.49
CA GLU A 781 -14.40 1.42 -35.15
C GLU A 781 -13.59 0.14 -34.87
N GLU A 782 -13.65 -0.36 -33.65
CA GLU A 782 -12.86 -1.50 -33.19
C GLU A 782 -13.57 -2.85 -33.36
N ASN A 783 -14.84 -2.85 -33.77
CA ASN A 783 -15.72 -4.02 -33.86
C ASN A 783 -15.69 -4.85 -32.57
N VAL A 784 -16.05 -4.21 -31.45
CA VAL A 784 -16.06 -4.87 -30.13
C VAL A 784 -17.27 -5.78 -29.97
N ASP A 785 -17.10 -6.86 -29.23
CA ASP A 785 -18.15 -7.83 -28.95
C ASP A 785 -19.00 -7.42 -27.73
N MET A 786 -18.42 -6.67 -26.80
CA MET A 786 -19.07 -6.26 -25.55
C MET A 786 -18.61 -4.88 -25.07
N ILE A 787 -19.45 -4.22 -24.27
CA ILE A 787 -19.13 -2.93 -23.64
C ILE A 787 -19.28 -3.06 -22.11
N GLY A 788 -18.27 -2.65 -21.36
CA GLY A 788 -18.32 -2.48 -19.92
C GLY A 788 -18.30 -1.01 -19.52
N LEU A 789 -19.29 -0.59 -18.71
CA LEU A 789 -19.40 0.76 -18.20
C LEU A 789 -19.15 0.78 -16.69
N SER A 790 -18.29 1.70 -16.26
CA SER A 790 -17.99 1.92 -14.84
C SER A 790 -18.50 3.28 -14.36
N GLY A 791 -19.01 3.30 -13.12
CA GLY A 791 -19.45 4.52 -12.44
C GLY A 791 -19.42 4.36 -10.92
N LEU A 792 -18.78 5.31 -10.24
CA LEU A 792 -18.65 5.38 -8.79
C LEU A 792 -19.48 6.49 -8.17
N ILE A 793 -19.87 7.52 -8.92
CA ILE A 793 -20.69 8.63 -8.40
C ILE A 793 -22.14 8.53 -8.88
N THR A 794 -23.06 9.18 -8.17
CA THR A 794 -24.49 9.19 -8.50
C THR A 794 -24.78 9.70 -9.93
N PRO A 795 -24.16 10.81 -10.41
CA PRO A 795 -24.39 11.29 -11.79
C PRO A 795 -24.03 10.27 -12.88
N SER A 796 -23.09 9.35 -12.60
CA SER A 796 -22.66 8.32 -13.55
C SER A 796 -23.79 7.38 -13.95
N LEU A 797 -24.75 7.16 -13.05
CA LEU A 797 -25.90 6.31 -13.33
C LEU A 797 -26.77 6.86 -14.45
N GLU A 798 -27.00 8.19 -14.50
CA GLU A 798 -27.73 8.82 -15.61
C GLU A 798 -26.93 8.78 -16.91
N GLU A 799 -25.61 8.95 -16.84
CA GLU A 799 -24.76 8.85 -18.04
C GLU A 799 -24.68 7.41 -18.57
N MET A 800 -24.75 6.38 -17.73
CA MET A 800 -24.89 4.99 -18.19
C MET A 800 -26.20 4.76 -18.97
N VAL A 801 -27.31 5.38 -18.53
CA VAL A 801 -28.58 5.38 -19.28
C VAL A 801 -28.39 6.07 -20.64
N ASN A 802 -27.72 7.23 -20.66
CA ASN A 802 -27.41 7.96 -21.89
C ASN A 802 -26.58 7.11 -22.88
N VAL A 803 -25.55 6.40 -22.41
CA VAL A 803 -24.76 5.49 -23.26
C VAL A 803 -25.65 4.39 -23.87
N ALA A 804 -26.52 3.76 -23.07
CA ALA A 804 -27.46 2.76 -23.53
C ALA A 804 -28.43 3.31 -24.60
N GLU A 805 -28.98 4.51 -24.42
CA GLU A 805 -29.83 5.17 -25.42
C GLU A 805 -29.09 5.46 -26.73
N GLU A 806 -27.84 5.95 -26.65
CA GLU A 806 -27.03 6.24 -27.84
C GLU A 806 -26.61 4.98 -28.60
N LEU A 807 -26.28 3.89 -27.90
CA LEU A 807 -26.00 2.60 -28.54
C LEU A 807 -27.25 2.06 -29.28
N LYS A 808 -28.45 2.21 -28.70
CA LYS A 808 -29.71 1.84 -29.36
C LYS A 808 -29.98 2.70 -30.60
N LYS A 809 -29.82 4.04 -30.49
CA LYS A 809 -29.96 4.95 -31.64
C LYS A 809 -28.97 4.60 -32.76
N ALA A 810 -27.80 4.09 -32.39
CA ALA A 810 -26.76 3.64 -33.29
C ALA A 810 -27.02 2.26 -33.92
N GLY A 811 -28.13 1.58 -33.55
CA GLY A 811 -28.55 0.28 -34.07
C GLY A 811 -27.70 -0.88 -33.58
N MET A 812 -27.05 -0.73 -32.42
CA MET A 812 -26.18 -1.76 -31.83
C MET A 812 -26.97 -2.61 -30.82
N ASP A 813 -26.67 -3.90 -30.77
CA ASP A 813 -27.29 -4.88 -29.87
C ASP A 813 -26.26 -5.61 -28.99
N LEU A 814 -25.04 -5.07 -28.89
CA LEU A 814 -23.93 -5.67 -28.13
C LEU A 814 -24.28 -5.79 -26.64
N PRO A 815 -23.88 -6.84 -25.92
CA PRO A 815 -24.06 -6.90 -24.47
C PRO A 815 -23.37 -5.75 -23.73
N ILE A 816 -24.08 -5.18 -22.75
CA ILE A 816 -23.56 -4.15 -21.84
C ILE A 816 -23.39 -4.75 -20.44
N MET A 817 -22.19 -4.61 -19.86
CA MET A 817 -21.91 -4.89 -18.46
C MET A 817 -21.83 -3.59 -17.67
N ILE A 818 -22.69 -3.43 -16.66
CA ILE A 818 -22.76 -2.24 -15.81
C ILE A 818 -22.14 -2.54 -14.45
N GLY A 819 -21.11 -1.80 -14.05
CA GLY A 819 -20.47 -1.97 -12.74
C GLY A 819 -20.04 -0.66 -12.08
N GLY A 820 -19.62 -0.77 -10.83
CA GLY A 820 -19.14 0.34 -10.01
C GLY A 820 -19.97 0.55 -8.73
N ALA A 821 -19.39 1.24 -7.75
CA ALA A 821 -19.85 1.20 -6.35
C ALA A 821 -21.27 1.75 -6.12
N THR A 822 -21.77 2.61 -7.01
CA THR A 822 -23.13 3.18 -6.96
C THR A 822 -24.15 2.42 -7.80
N THR A 823 -23.71 1.42 -8.56
CA THR A 823 -24.60 0.62 -9.43
C THR A 823 -25.28 -0.50 -8.66
N SER A 824 -26.45 -0.93 -9.14
CA SER A 824 -27.16 -2.09 -8.59
C SER A 824 -27.98 -2.83 -9.64
N GLU A 825 -28.34 -4.07 -9.32
CA GLU A 825 -29.23 -4.87 -10.16
C GLU A 825 -30.57 -4.17 -10.39
N LEU A 826 -31.14 -3.61 -9.32
CA LEU A 826 -32.42 -2.92 -9.36
C LEU A 826 -32.35 -1.68 -10.25
N HIS A 827 -31.27 -0.90 -10.18
CA HIS A 827 -31.09 0.26 -11.04
C HIS A 827 -30.97 -0.13 -12.51
N VAL A 828 -30.18 -1.16 -12.83
CA VAL A 828 -30.04 -1.68 -14.19
C VAL A 828 -31.41 -2.13 -14.73
N ALA A 829 -32.17 -2.88 -13.94
CA ALA A 829 -33.50 -3.37 -14.31
C ALA A 829 -34.51 -2.23 -14.54
N LEU A 830 -34.45 -1.15 -13.75
CA LEU A 830 -35.42 -0.05 -13.80
C LEU A 830 -35.07 1.03 -14.84
N LYS A 831 -33.78 1.30 -15.07
CA LYS A 831 -33.33 2.52 -15.76
C LYS A 831 -32.53 2.26 -17.03
N ILE A 832 -31.70 1.22 -17.08
CA ILE A 832 -30.75 1.00 -18.19
C ILE A 832 -31.28 -0.05 -19.17
N ALA A 833 -31.64 -1.24 -18.69
CA ALA A 833 -32.13 -2.32 -19.56
C ALA A 833 -33.35 -1.92 -20.43
N PRO A 834 -34.36 -1.19 -19.91
CA PRO A 834 -35.54 -0.82 -20.71
C PRO A 834 -35.25 0.10 -21.91
N VAL A 835 -34.15 0.84 -21.88
CA VAL A 835 -33.85 1.85 -22.92
C VAL A 835 -32.93 1.34 -24.03
N TYR A 836 -32.26 0.18 -23.87
CA TYR A 836 -31.25 -0.31 -24.82
C TYR A 836 -31.77 -1.33 -25.85
N GLY A 837 -32.51 -2.35 -25.40
CA GLY A 837 -33.07 -3.38 -26.29
C GLY A 837 -32.12 -4.51 -26.69
N GLY A 838 -30.94 -4.60 -26.07
CA GLY A 838 -30.09 -5.80 -26.04
C GLY A 838 -29.71 -6.13 -24.58
N PRO A 839 -28.93 -7.21 -24.32
CA PRO A 839 -28.68 -7.68 -22.97
C PRO A 839 -27.86 -6.67 -22.15
N VAL A 840 -28.37 -6.31 -20.96
CA VAL A 840 -27.68 -5.45 -19.99
C VAL A 840 -27.53 -6.19 -18.67
N VAL A 841 -26.30 -6.47 -18.26
CA VAL A 841 -26.01 -7.23 -17.03
C VAL A 841 -25.43 -6.32 -15.97
N TRP A 842 -26.00 -6.37 -14.76
CA TRP A 842 -25.35 -5.78 -13.61
C TRP A 842 -24.21 -6.66 -13.09
N MET A 843 -23.04 -6.06 -12.92
CA MET A 843 -21.85 -6.70 -12.39
C MET A 843 -21.63 -6.23 -10.96
N LYS A 844 -21.95 -7.11 -10.01
CA LYS A 844 -21.74 -6.84 -8.58
C LYS A 844 -20.24 -6.75 -8.22
N ASP A 845 -19.42 -7.59 -8.86
CA ASP A 845 -18.00 -7.73 -8.56
C ASP A 845 -17.19 -7.92 -9.84
N ALA A 846 -16.05 -7.23 -9.92
CA ALA A 846 -15.15 -7.25 -11.07
C ALA A 846 -14.66 -8.66 -11.44
N SER A 847 -14.57 -9.57 -10.47
CA SER A 847 -14.16 -10.96 -10.67
C SER A 847 -15.16 -11.79 -11.46
N GLN A 848 -16.43 -11.38 -11.54
CA GLN A 848 -17.49 -12.11 -12.24
C GLN A 848 -17.58 -11.74 -13.73
N ASN A 849 -16.96 -10.63 -14.14
CA ASN A 849 -17.06 -10.08 -15.48
C ASN A 849 -16.68 -11.09 -16.56
N ALA A 850 -15.57 -11.82 -16.40
CA ALA A 850 -15.13 -12.80 -17.39
C ALA A 850 -16.07 -13.99 -17.54
N LEU A 851 -16.62 -14.50 -16.42
CA LEU A 851 -17.56 -15.62 -16.45
C LEU A 851 -18.88 -15.24 -17.12
N VAL A 852 -19.37 -14.03 -16.84
CA VAL A 852 -20.59 -13.50 -17.46
C VAL A 852 -20.36 -13.23 -18.95
N ALA A 853 -19.20 -12.69 -19.32
CA ALA A 853 -18.81 -12.50 -20.71
C ALA A 853 -18.75 -13.82 -21.49
N GLN A 854 -18.21 -14.88 -20.88
CA GLN A 854 -18.15 -16.20 -21.52
C GLN A 854 -19.55 -16.74 -21.82
N LYS A 855 -20.49 -16.59 -20.86
CA LYS A 855 -21.89 -16.97 -21.06
C LYS A 855 -22.57 -16.16 -22.17
N LEU A 856 -22.37 -14.84 -22.18
CA LEU A 856 -22.93 -13.95 -23.19
C LEU A 856 -22.40 -14.23 -24.60
N MET A 857 -21.14 -14.65 -24.72
CA MET A 857 -20.54 -15.05 -26.00
C MET A 857 -20.98 -16.44 -26.46
N ALA A 858 -21.26 -17.36 -25.52
CA ALA A 858 -21.70 -18.72 -25.84
C ALA A 858 -23.18 -18.80 -26.24
N ASP A 859 -24.07 -18.14 -25.49
CA ASP A 859 -25.52 -18.15 -25.73
C ASP A 859 -26.16 -16.84 -25.27
N LYS A 860 -26.02 -15.82 -26.11
CA LYS A 860 -26.55 -14.47 -25.88
C LYS A 860 -28.07 -14.47 -25.64
N GLU A 861 -28.83 -15.23 -26.44
CA GLU A 861 -30.29 -15.25 -26.39
C GLU A 861 -30.80 -15.88 -25.10
N ALA A 862 -30.17 -16.96 -24.61
CA ALA A 862 -30.55 -17.57 -23.34
C ALA A 862 -30.31 -16.64 -22.15
N VAL A 863 -29.17 -15.93 -22.14
CA VAL A 863 -28.85 -14.97 -21.08
C VAL A 863 -29.79 -13.77 -21.13
N GLU A 864 -30.14 -13.28 -22.32
CA GLU A 864 -31.11 -12.20 -22.51
C GLU A 864 -32.48 -12.58 -21.94
N HIS A 865 -32.98 -13.79 -22.23
CA HIS A 865 -34.24 -14.29 -21.67
C HIS A 865 -34.20 -14.43 -20.14
N GLU A 866 -33.10 -14.94 -19.58
CA GLU A 866 -32.92 -15.05 -18.12
C GLU A 866 -32.95 -13.67 -17.45
N LEU A 867 -32.28 -12.68 -18.04
CA LEU A 867 -32.25 -11.31 -17.54
C LEU A 867 -33.61 -10.63 -17.65
N ASP A 868 -34.34 -10.84 -18.74
CA ASP A 868 -35.68 -10.27 -18.93
C ASP A 868 -36.66 -10.77 -17.87
N GLU A 869 -36.72 -12.09 -17.64
CA GLU A 869 -37.54 -12.68 -16.57
C GLU A 869 -37.15 -12.12 -15.20
N LYS A 870 -35.85 -12.09 -14.90
CA LYS A 870 -35.33 -11.59 -13.63
C LYS A 870 -35.65 -10.10 -13.41
N TYR A 871 -35.47 -9.29 -14.44
CA TYR A 871 -35.70 -7.85 -14.36
C TYR A 871 -37.19 -7.51 -14.38
N ASP A 872 -38.04 -8.32 -15.01
CA ASP A 872 -39.50 -8.17 -14.89
C ASP A 872 -39.95 -8.40 -13.44
N ILE A 873 -39.46 -9.46 -12.78
CA ILE A 873 -39.74 -9.72 -11.36
C ILE A 873 -39.31 -8.54 -10.49
N LEU A 874 -38.06 -8.07 -10.62
CA LEU A 874 -37.55 -6.94 -9.84
C LEU A 874 -38.36 -5.65 -10.09
N ARG A 875 -38.81 -5.41 -11.33
CA ARG A 875 -39.67 -4.28 -11.67
C ARG A 875 -41.06 -4.41 -11.06
N GLU A 876 -41.62 -5.62 -11.00
CA GLU A 876 -42.91 -5.89 -10.36
C GLU A 876 -42.84 -5.76 -8.83
N GLU A 877 -41.83 -6.34 -8.20
CA GLU A 877 -41.58 -6.23 -6.75
C GLU A 877 -41.40 -4.77 -6.33
N TYR A 878 -40.59 -4.00 -7.06
CA TYR A 878 -40.42 -2.57 -6.80
C TYR A 878 -41.73 -1.78 -6.94
N LYS A 879 -42.57 -2.09 -7.94
CA LYS A 879 -43.91 -1.49 -8.08
C LYS A 879 -44.83 -1.88 -6.93
N GLN A 880 -44.75 -3.11 -6.42
CA GLN A 880 -45.52 -3.60 -5.27
C GLN A 880 -45.09 -2.93 -3.95
N GLU A 881 -43.79 -2.69 -3.76
CA GLU A 881 -43.26 -1.94 -2.62
C GLU A 881 -43.68 -0.46 -2.67
N GLN A 882 -43.65 0.17 -3.85
CA GLN A 882 -44.17 1.53 -4.03
C GLN A 882 -45.70 1.64 -3.90
N THR A 883 -46.46 0.55 -4.07
CA THR A 883 -47.93 0.58 -3.93
C THR A 883 -48.43 0.54 -2.48
N LYS A 884 -47.55 0.61 -1.48
CA LYS A 884 -47.94 0.91 -0.09
C LYS A 884 -48.02 2.41 0.17
N ILE A 885 -48.84 3.11 -0.60
CA ILE A 885 -49.26 4.48 -0.25
C ILE A 885 -50.77 4.43 -0.04
N VAL A 886 -51.20 4.84 1.16
CA VAL A 886 -52.62 5.00 1.46
C VAL A 886 -53.18 6.15 0.60
N SER A 887 -54.47 6.10 0.25
CA SER A 887 -55.10 7.16 -0.53
C SER A 887 -54.91 8.54 0.13
N LEU A 888 -54.94 9.63 -0.64
CA LEU A 888 -54.84 10.99 -0.07
C LEU A 888 -55.90 11.25 1.02
N GLU A 889 -57.09 10.64 0.89
CA GLU A 889 -58.12 10.67 1.92
C GLU A 889 -57.68 9.98 3.21
N GLU A 890 -57.06 8.80 3.10
CA GLU A 890 -56.62 7.99 4.23
C GLU A 890 -55.36 8.55 4.90
N ALA A 891 -54.43 9.13 4.13
CA ALA A 891 -53.32 9.93 4.64
C ALA A 891 -53.81 11.17 5.43
N ARG A 892 -54.82 11.87 4.91
CA ARG A 892 -55.44 13.02 5.61
C ARG A 892 -56.18 12.61 6.87
N LYS A 893 -56.78 11.42 6.88
CA LYS A 893 -57.48 10.86 8.04
C LYS A 893 -56.50 10.49 9.16
N ASN A 894 -55.30 10.05 8.79
CA ASN A 894 -54.21 9.67 9.70
C ASN A 894 -53.27 10.84 10.06
N LYS A 895 -53.67 12.09 9.82
CA LYS A 895 -52.85 13.26 10.18
C LYS A 895 -52.53 13.24 11.69
N PRO A 896 -51.28 13.49 12.12
CA PRO A 896 -50.95 13.60 13.53
C PRO A 896 -51.72 14.76 14.16
N LYS A 897 -52.40 14.51 15.29
CA LYS A 897 -53.03 15.55 16.09
C LYS A 897 -51.99 16.06 17.07
N TYR A 898 -51.45 17.24 16.80
CA TYR A 898 -50.67 17.98 17.79
C TYR A 898 -51.66 18.80 18.63
N GLU A 899 -51.65 18.59 19.94
CA GLU A 899 -52.38 19.46 20.88
C GLU A 899 -51.64 20.81 20.94
N GLU A 900 -52.40 21.90 20.80
CA GLU A 900 -51.93 23.30 20.82
C GLU A 900 -51.39 23.74 22.19
#